data_AF-H3GJ46-F1
#
_entry.id   AF-H3GJ46-F1
#
_cell.length_a   1.000
_cell.length_b   1.000
_cell.length_c   1.000
_cell.angle_alpha   90.00
_cell.angle_beta   90.00
_cell.angle_gamma   90.00
#
_symmetry.space_group_name_H-M   'P 1'
#
loop_
_entity.id
_entity.type
_entity.pdbx_description
1 polymer ?
#
loop_
_entity_poly.entity_id
_entity_poly.type
_entity_poly.pdbx_seq_one_letter_code
_entity_poly.pdbx_strand_id
1 'polypeptide(L)'
;MEIAVVSEAVVSEALHQLYSPLSSPRVRRRADSLLQQFQRSPEAAQTALAVLQAQIVDTGNAEHNALLRAKRAFSASTVYFTVASYIRKYKMDDPTNWTPEDRAHHEALVKDFGQMAQDVWNVLTGPNGTQEELNVQTHLALTIAVILLRFHEPQGDTTVVGAVEWLVQNQQQPVSDSATATLTNFAVLLTLKVIPEEVENKRVKFSKVKRVRCEDMVHQCAAHVVRTVLPSIATAIDASEEQVPLRSLLLQAFASWVEHGTVSPPVIIECGLLDRAFRETLVPASSVFALQVVREVVRICRHEEHVQLMELVMHNFVVLGKHLQERVATSEESADFCLADCARAISECGQAFVVYFVDFTLDMRPGSLVYEFLDTILFFTALNNLDISNETMEFWIDFRTYISGKHEQRMYVFETFISRILIILIERTQYPEGFEAYPEATKERFFLYRSEVRNVFRALATVTIASEDKFIVDAIHAIFQQYEAADSGAPLPPNIVSNGFELTQDDPGFPFSQHGLGDHVGAVALRKLTLRCGSHFFNPLWMDALVNLYRSNRAAVGSPSSPCLSGDSARLIVDSICHVLSTVSYKDALPVVEELGIIMFADLASRFNQLSADDESSVEFLCEMFNHLHVLATRVPLQMDQEISHPVLCVLQKQWDIVETILRVYGCSEEVVEQFSALLVGVFESLRSQALELASAIMPALLEQFSRSYDGSYLSVIRSIIGCAGDDEASAVSLTRVMVIVSESSISKIATDGSVDEHPGLTIALFSLVTTCGTHHPSILVQSNQLEAVLALALHAFKSQNPDVGAATLDFLLELGSLYGQILRTPEALLHGSEFAGKLLLHQQIQTLFFEKDVQYHLLFALFNAAAGGMSPNLMEKIAEVVRSCWVYFGRQRSEELIRRLLSDSNFLGSQVSERARTEFLNYISTPTCVENSRKFRRVLNTFCDHFKRNLTNSANGDAIPL
;
A
#
# COMPACT_ATOMS: atom_id res chain seq x y z
N MET A 1 35.01 -14.51 32.86
CA MET A 1 35.49 -13.86 31.62
C MET A 1 35.65 -12.39 31.94
N GLU A 2 36.87 -11.91 32.14
CA GLU A 2 37.13 -10.47 32.26
C GLU A 2 36.73 -9.82 30.93
N ILE A 3 35.78 -8.90 30.97
CA ILE A 3 35.37 -8.15 29.79
C ILE A 3 36.55 -7.24 29.46
N ALA A 4 37.21 -7.49 28.32
CA ALA A 4 38.31 -6.65 27.87
C ALA A 4 37.81 -5.21 27.72
N VAL A 5 38.38 -4.29 28.49
CA VAL A 5 38.05 -2.86 28.44
C VAL A 5 38.45 -2.35 27.05
N VAL A 6 37.46 -1.97 26.25
CA VAL A 6 37.68 -1.40 24.92
C VAL A 6 38.23 0.01 25.10
N SER A 7 39.48 0.23 24.71
CA SER A 7 40.13 1.55 24.83
C SER A 7 39.62 2.53 23.78
N GLU A 8 39.78 3.83 24.05
CA GLU A 8 39.44 4.91 23.11
C GLU A 8 40.12 4.72 21.73
N ALA A 9 41.36 4.22 21.71
CA ALA A 9 42.08 3.91 20.48
C ALA A 9 41.36 2.84 19.64
N VAL A 10 40.77 1.82 20.28
CA VAL A 10 40.00 0.78 19.57
C VAL A 10 38.71 1.35 18.99
N VAL A 11 38.03 2.25 19.72
CA VAL A 11 36.84 2.96 19.22
C VAL A 11 37.20 3.85 18.04
N SER A 12 38.31 4.60 18.12
CA SER A 12 38.79 5.44 17.03
C SER A 12 39.16 4.62 15.79
N GLU A 13 39.84 3.49 15.95
CA GLU A 13 40.15 2.58 14.84
C GLU A 13 38.89 1.97 14.22
N ALA A 14 37.93 1.54 15.05
CA ALA A 14 36.66 0.99 14.56
C ALA A 14 35.85 2.05 13.78
N LEU A 15 35.83 3.31 14.24
CA LEU A 15 35.18 4.40 13.51
C LEU A 15 35.89 4.69 12.18
N HIS A 16 37.23 4.69 12.17
CA HIS A 16 37.99 4.84 10.94
C HIS A 16 37.66 3.73 9.94
N GLN A 17 37.59 2.48 10.40
CA GLN A 17 37.18 1.33 9.58
C GLN A 17 35.72 1.42 9.11
N LEU A 18 34.81 1.98 9.93
CA LEU A 18 33.40 2.10 9.59
C LEU A 18 33.17 3.12 8.45
N TYR A 19 33.87 4.25 8.50
CA TYR A 19 33.68 5.36 7.55
C TYR A 19 34.69 5.39 6.41
N SER A 20 35.77 4.61 6.47
CA SER A 20 36.76 4.55 5.40
C SER A 20 36.15 3.90 4.13
N PRO A 21 36.21 4.57 2.97
CA PRO A 21 35.71 4.01 1.71
C PRO A 21 36.51 2.77 1.27
N LEU A 22 37.74 2.60 1.79
CA LEU A 22 38.62 1.46 1.51
C LEU A 22 38.24 0.21 2.32
N SER A 23 37.37 0.34 3.34
CA SER A 23 36.99 -0.79 4.17
C SER A 23 35.93 -1.68 3.51
N SER A 24 36.22 -2.98 3.47
CA SER A 24 35.27 -3.98 2.95
C SER A 24 33.96 -4.00 3.76
N PRO A 25 32.82 -4.40 3.15
CA PRO A 25 31.55 -4.52 3.87
C PRO A 25 31.60 -5.44 5.09
N ARG A 26 32.48 -6.45 5.09
CA ARG A 26 32.69 -7.34 6.23
C ARG A 26 33.41 -6.64 7.39
N VAL A 27 34.42 -5.81 7.08
CA VAL A 27 35.15 -5.01 8.07
C VAL A 27 34.23 -3.96 8.67
N ARG A 28 33.44 -3.26 7.86
CA ARG A 28 32.44 -2.28 8.34
C ARG A 28 31.42 -2.91 9.30
N ARG A 29 30.90 -4.10 8.98
CA ARG A 29 30.00 -4.85 9.90
C ARG A 29 30.68 -5.24 11.21
N ARG A 30 31.95 -5.64 11.18
CA ARG A 30 32.72 -5.97 12.40
C ARG A 30 32.95 -4.73 13.25
N ALA A 31 33.33 -3.62 12.62
CA ALA A 31 33.52 -2.34 13.29
C ALA A 31 32.21 -1.84 13.94
N ASP A 32 31.10 -1.87 13.22
CA ASP A 32 29.78 -1.54 13.77
C ASP A 32 29.41 -2.45 14.96
N SER A 33 29.60 -3.76 14.83
CA SER A 33 29.36 -4.70 15.95
C SER A 33 30.22 -4.38 17.18
N LEU A 34 31.48 -3.96 16.99
CA LEU A 34 32.37 -3.56 18.10
C LEU A 34 31.91 -2.25 18.74
N LEU A 35 31.49 -1.27 17.94
CA LEU A 35 30.97 0.01 18.42
C LEU A 35 29.67 -0.18 19.20
N GLN A 36 28.77 -1.06 18.74
CA GLN A 36 27.55 -1.43 19.47
C GLN A 36 27.85 -2.18 20.79
N GLN A 37 28.91 -2.99 20.83
CA GLN A 37 29.38 -3.62 22.07
C GLN A 37 29.92 -2.57 23.04
N PHE A 38 30.72 -1.63 22.54
CA PHE A 38 31.24 -0.51 23.34
C PHE A 38 30.10 0.33 23.92
N GLN A 39 29.09 0.72 23.13
CA GLN A 39 27.94 1.48 23.63
C GLN A 39 27.18 0.82 24.80
N ARG A 40 27.32 -0.50 24.96
CA ARG A 40 26.69 -1.25 26.06
C ARG A 40 27.60 -1.37 27.29
N SER A 41 28.87 -0.99 27.21
CA SER A 41 29.82 -1.06 28.31
C SER A 41 29.51 -0.01 29.40
N PRO A 42 29.95 -0.22 30.65
CA PRO A 42 29.76 0.75 31.72
C PRO A 42 30.62 2.03 31.56
N GLU A 43 31.80 1.93 30.95
CA GLU A 43 32.75 3.06 30.75
C GLU A 43 32.42 3.91 29.53
N ALA A 44 31.49 3.45 28.68
CA ALA A 44 31.20 4.06 27.38
C ALA A 44 30.79 5.52 27.49
N ALA A 45 29.91 5.86 28.43
CA ALA A 45 29.41 7.22 28.61
C ALA A 45 30.49 8.18 29.10
N GLN A 46 31.31 7.76 30.07
CA GLN A 46 32.40 8.61 30.59
C GLN A 46 33.49 8.84 29.53
N THR A 47 33.86 7.79 28.80
CA THR A 47 34.82 7.89 27.69
C THR A 47 34.27 8.80 26.58
N ALA A 48 33.01 8.62 26.19
CA ALA A 48 32.36 9.46 25.19
C ALA A 48 32.27 10.92 25.64
N LEU A 49 31.96 11.17 26.92
CA LEU A 49 31.89 12.53 27.47
C LEU A 49 33.27 13.21 27.48
N ALA A 50 34.34 12.48 27.81
CA ALA A 50 35.71 13.01 27.74
C ALA A 50 36.08 13.44 26.32
N VAL A 51 35.68 12.66 25.29
CA VAL A 51 35.85 13.04 23.88
C VAL A 51 35.09 14.32 23.55
N LEU A 52 33.86 14.48 24.06
CA LEU A 52 33.04 15.67 23.85
C LEU A 52 33.56 16.91 24.60
N GLN A 53 34.21 16.73 25.75
CA GLN A 53 34.80 17.84 26.50
C GLN A 53 36.14 18.32 25.91
N ALA A 54 36.83 17.46 25.16
CA ALA A 54 38.08 17.84 24.49
C ALA A 54 37.84 18.98 23.48
N GLN A 55 38.78 19.93 23.44
CA GLN A 55 38.73 21.08 22.52
C GLN A 55 38.74 20.60 21.06
N ILE A 56 37.86 21.18 20.25
CA ILE A 56 37.89 20.97 18.80
C ILE A 56 39.06 21.78 18.22
N VAL A 57 40.06 21.08 17.68
CA VAL A 57 41.22 21.68 17.03
C VAL A 57 41.17 21.34 15.55
N ASP A 58 40.97 22.34 14.69
CA ASP A 58 41.11 22.15 13.25
C ASP A 58 42.59 21.96 12.91
N THR A 59 42.93 20.75 12.47
CA THR A 59 44.31 20.40 12.10
C THR A 59 44.69 20.79 10.68
N GLY A 60 43.75 21.30 9.89
CA GLY A 60 43.88 21.51 8.45
C GLY A 60 43.87 20.22 7.62
N ASN A 61 43.87 19.04 8.26
CA ASN A 61 43.77 17.74 7.59
C ASN A 61 42.30 17.30 7.51
N ALA A 62 41.74 17.33 6.30
CA ALA A 62 40.33 17.00 6.04
C ALA A 62 39.94 15.58 6.50
N GLU A 63 40.81 14.59 6.35
CA GLU A 63 40.55 13.21 6.78
C GLU A 63 40.53 13.10 8.31
N HIS A 64 41.49 13.76 8.97
CA HIS A 64 41.53 13.82 10.43
C HIS A 64 40.30 14.53 10.99
N ASN A 65 39.91 15.66 10.40
CA ASN A 65 38.73 16.42 10.81
C ASN A 65 37.44 15.63 10.55
N ALA A 66 37.34 14.87 9.46
CA ALA A 66 36.19 13.99 9.21
C ALA A 66 36.09 12.86 10.25
N LEU A 67 37.22 12.23 10.60
CA LEU A 67 37.25 11.22 11.65
C LEU A 67 36.90 11.82 13.02
N LEU A 68 37.38 13.02 13.33
CA LEU A 68 37.04 13.74 14.56
C LEU A 68 35.52 14.00 14.63
N ARG A 69 34.90 14.50 13.55
CA ARG A 69 33.44 14.71 13.47
C ARG A 69 32.67 13.40 13.69
N ALA A 70 33.07 12.32 13.03
CA ALA A 70 32.48 10.99 13.25
C ALA A 70 32.62 10.51 14.71
N LYS A 71 33.78 10.74 15.34
CA LYS A 71 34.04 10.38 16.74
C LYS A 71 33.17 11.16 17.71
N ARG A 72 32.95 12.46 17.48
CA ARG A 72 32.07 13.30 18.30
C ARG A 72 30.60 12.91 18.13
N ALA A 73 30.15 12.66 16.90
CA ALA A 73 28.80 12.17 16.62
C ALA A 73 28.52 10.81 17.31
N PHE A 74 29.46 9.86 17.20
CA PHE A 74 29.36 8.58 17.90
C PHE A 74 29.36 8.75 19.42
N SER A 75 30.19 9.66 19.95
CA SER A 75 30.26 9.93 21.39
C SER A 75 28.95 10.51 21.92
N ALA A 76 28.37 11.52 21.27
CA ALA A 76 27.08 12.07 21.67
C ALA A 76 25.94 11.04 21.58
N SER A 77 25.93 10.23 20.52
CA SER A 77 24.97 9.12 20.40
C SER A 77 25.16 8.06 21.49
N THR A 78 26.39 7.79 21.92
CA THR A 78 26.71 6.84 23.00
C THR A 78 26.24 7.33 24.37
N VAL A 79 26.43 8.62 24.66
CA VAL A 79 25.91 9.24 25.89
C VAL A 79 24.37 9.15 25.88
N TYR A 80 23.72 9.57 24.79
CA TYR A 80 22.26 9.45 24.64
C TYR A 80 21.77 8.00 24.79
N PHE A 81 22.40 7.04 24.12
CA PHE A 81 22.04 5.61 24.23
C PHE A 81 22.13 5.11 25.68
N THR A 82 23.13 5.57 26.43
CA THR A 82 23.32 5.17 27.83
C THR A 82 22.12 5.61 28.69
N VAL A 83 21.66 6.85 28.56
CA VAL A 83 20.47 7.33 29.31
C VAL A 83 19.16 6.78 28.74
N ALA A 84 19.02 6.65 27.42
CA ALA A 84 17.81 6.11 26.80
C ALA A 84 17.59 4.63 27.14
N SER A 85 18.66 3.84 27.36
CA SER A 85 18.60 2.40 27.64
C SER A 85 18.63 2.02 29.13
N TYR A 86 18.64 3.01 30.04
CA TYR A 86 18.72 2.87 31.50
C TYR A 86 17.91 1.67 32.06
N ILE A 87 16.61 1.61 31.76
CA ILE A 87 15.71 0.56 32.27
C ILE A 87 16.20 -0.84 31.94
N ARG A 88 16.66 -1.07 30.70
CA ARG A 88 17.13 -2.40 30.27
C ARG A 88 18.41 -2.80 31.01
N LYS A 89 19.28 -1.82 31.29
CA LYS A 89 20.58 -2.04 31.90
C LYS A 89 20.46 -2.36 33.39
N TYR A 90 19.55 -1.68 34.10
CA TYR A 90 19.44 -1.80 35.56
C TYR A 90 18.20 -2.57 36.06
N LYS A 91 17.26 -2.95 35.18
CA LYS A 91 16.01 -3.68 35.51
C LYS A 91 15.14 -2.99 36.58
N MET A 92 15.19 -1.66 36.67
CA MET A 92 14.50 -0.87 37.70
C MET A 92 13.16 -0.33 37.20
N ASP A 93 12.23 -1.21 36.86
CA ASP A 93 10.95 -0.82 36.23
C ASP A 93 9.88 -0.34 37.21
N ASP A 94 9.90 -0.82 38.46
CA ASP A 94 8.85 -0.57 39.45
C ASP A 94 9.44 -0.23 40.84
N PRO A 95 9.38 1.04 41.26
CA PRO A 95 9.86 1.49 42.57
C PRO A 95 9.23 0.76 43.75
N THR A 96 8.03 0.20 43.59
CA THR A 96 7.35 -0.53 44.66
C THR A 96 8.05 -1.85 45.00
N ASN A 97 8.83 -2.40 44.07
CA ASN A 97 9.58 -3.64 44.24
C ASN A 97 11.05 -3.40 44.61
N TRP A 98 11.50 -2.14 44.76
CA TRP A 98 12.90 -1.83 45.06
C TRP A 98 13.25 -2.17 46.51
N THR A 99 14.33 -2.92 46.68
CA THR A 99 14.99 -3.10 47.96
C THR A 99 15.65 -1.79 48.43
N PRO A 100 16.04 -1.65 49.70
CA PRO A 100 16.82 -0.49 50.16
C PRO A 100 18.14 -0.32 49.39
N GLU A 101 18.77 -1.41 48.95
CA GLU A 101 19.99 -1.39 48.13
C GLU A 101 19.70 -0.85 46.73
N ASP A 102 18.61 -1.30 46.11
CA ASP A 102 18.15 -0.78 44.81
C ASP A 102 17.86 0.73 44.91
N ARG A 103 17.22 1.20 45.99
CA ARG A 103 16.99 2.64 46.21
C ARG A 103 18.28 3.42 46.32
N ALA A 104 19.22 2.98 47.16
CA ALA A 104 20.52 3.64 47.31
C ALA A 104 21.31 3.65 45.99
N HIS A 105 21.24 2.57 45.20
CA HIS A 105 21.86 2.49 43.89
C HIS A 105 21.20 3.45 42.89
N HIS A 106 19.87 3.52 42.88
CA HIS A 106 19.12 4.47 42.06
C HIS A 106 19.47 5.92 42.42
N GLU A 107 19.51 6.27 43.71
CA GLU A 107 19.90 7.61 44.18
C GLU A 107 21.33 7.98 43.76
N ALA A 108 22.28 7.05 43.83
CA ALA A 108 23.63 7.26 43.34
C ALA A 108 23.65 7.50 41.82
N LEU A 109 22.92 6.70 41.04
CA LEU A 109 22.79 6.88 39.59
C LEU A 109 22.13 8.20 39.22
N VAL A 110 21.09 8.63 39.95
CA VAL A 110 20.44 9.94 39.76
C VAL A 110 21.47 11.06 39.91
N LYS A 111 22.32 10.99 40.94
CA LYS A 111 23.39 11.97 41.15
C LYS A 111 24.40 11.96 40.00
N ASP A 112 24.83 10.79 39.55
CA ASP A 112 25.77 10.63 38.43
C ASP A 112 25.18 11.17 37.12
N PHE A 113 23.91 10.88 36.84
CA PHE A 113 23.21 11.44 35.68
C PHE A 113 22.96 12.93 35.80
N GLY A 114 22.74 13.46 37.00
CA GLY A 114 22.68 14.90 37.24
C GLY A 114 24.00 15.59 36.89
N GLN A 115 25.13 15.01 37.31
CA GLN A 115 26.46 15.51 36.91
C GLN A 115 26.68 15.39 35.41
N MET A 116 26.30 14.25 34.80
CA MET A 116 26.39 14.04 33.36
C MET A 116 25.56 15.07 32.59
N ALA A 117 24.35 15.40 33.03
CA ALA A 117 23.54 16.46 32.42
C ALA A 117 24.23 17.81 32.47
N GLN A 118 24.85 18.17 33.61
CA GLN A 118 25.61 19.41 33.73
C GLN A 118 26.84 19.43 32.81
N ASP A 119 27.56 18.30 32.69
CA ASP A 119 28.72 18.19 31.83
C ASP A 119 28.34 18.28 30.35
N VAL A 120 27.26 17.62 29.95
CA VAL A 120 26.70 17.69 28.59
C VAL A 120 26.19 19.10 28.30
N TRP A 121 25.55 19.76 29.27
CA TRP A 121 25.14 21.16 29.18
C TRP A 121 26.34 22.08 28.94
N ASN A 122 27.42 21.90 29.71
CA ASN A 122 28.66 22.67 29.57
C ASN A 122 29.32 22.46 28.19
N VAL A 123 29.23 21.27 27.61
CA VAL A 123 29.69 21.04 26.23
C VAL A 123 28.82 21.82 25.24
N LEU A 124 27.50 21.75 25.40
CA LEU A 124 26.54 22.38 24.50
C LEU A 124 26.57 23.91 24.56
N THR A 125 26.80 24.50 25.73
CA THR A 125 26.88 25.96 25.95
C THR A 125 28.31 26.50 26.01
N GLY A 126 29.32 25.64 25.91
CA GLY A 126 30.74 26.00 25.97
C GLY A 126 31.34 26.37 24.61
N PRO A 127 32.65 26.68 24.56
CA PRO A 127 33.33 27.08 23.31
C PRO A 127 33.23 26.05 22.17
N ASN A 128 33.13 24.76 22.52
CA ASN A 128 32.93 23.70 21.54
C ASN A 128 31.55 23.76 20.88
N GLY A 129 30.52 24.23 21.59
CA GLY A 129 29.13 24.24 21.13
C GLY A 129 28.94 24.94 19.79
N THR A 130 29.59 26.09 19.57
CA THR A 130 29.54 26.81 18.28
C THR A 130 30.25 26.10 17.12
N GLN A 131 31.13 25.16 17.43
CA GLN A 131 31.94 24.42 16.45
C GLN A 131 31.38 23.01 16.18
N GLU A 132 30.40 22.56 16.97
CA GLU A 132 29.76 21.27 16.77
C GLU A 132 28.85 21.22 15.54
N GLU A 133 28.73 20.03 14.97
CA GLU A 133 27.67 19.73 14.02
C GLU A 133 26.30 19.64 14.73
N LEU A 134 25.23 20.05 14.02
CA LEU A 134 23.86 20.03 14.54
C LEU A 134 23.40 18.65 15.04
N ASN A 135 23.87 17.57 14.41
CA ASN A 135 23.58 16.19 14.83
C ASN A 135 24.16 15.89 16.23
N VAL A 136 25.37 16.34 16.55
CA VAL A 136 26.01 16.20 17.86
C VAL A 136 25.19 16.99 18.89
N GLN A 137 24.93 18.26 18.62
CA GLN A 137 24.15 19.14 19.49
C GLN A 137 22.76 18.57 19.79
N THR A 138 22.10 17.98 18.78
CA THR A 138 20.78 17.34 18.95
C THR A 138 20.88 16.12 19.88
N HIS A 139 21.88 15.25 19.74
CA HIS A 139 22.07 14.12 20.66
C HIS A 139 22.39 14.57 22.09
N LEU A 140 23.11 15.68 22.27
CA LEU A 140 23.36 16.27 23.59
C LEU A 140 22.06 16.81 24.20
N ALA A 141 21.25 17.53 23.43
CA ALA A 141 19.94 17.99 23.87
C ALA A 141 18.98 16.83 24.22
N LEU A 142 18.95 15.77 23.40
CA LEU A 142 18.19 14.55 23.67
C LEU A 142 18.66 13.86 24.96
N THR A 143 19.97 13.84 25.21
CA THR A 143 20.54 13.32 26.46
C THR A 143 20.01 14.09 27.67
N ILE A 144 20.07 15.42 27.62
CA ILE A 144 19.55 16.29 28.69
C ILE A 144 18.05 16.05 28.87
N ALA A 145 17.26 16.08 27.80
CA ALA A 145 15.82 15.85 27.84
C ALA A 145 15.45 14.51 28.48
N VAL A 146 16.11 13.41 28.09
CA VAL A 146 15.85 12.08 28.70
C VAL A 146 16.23 12.06 30.18
N ILE A 147 17.32 12.72 30.60
CA ILE A 147 17.69 12.81 32.02
C ILE A 147 16.62 13.56 32.80
N LEU A 148 16.16 14.71 32.28
CA LEU A 148 15.09 15.51 32.88
C LEU A 148 13.79 14.70 33.01
N LEU A 149 13.37 14.01 31.94
CA LEU A 149 12.16 13.18 31.95
C LEU A 149 12.28 11.97 32.89
N ARG A 150 13.45 11.33 32.98
CA ARG A 150 13.66 10.13 33.80
C ARG A 150 13.73 10.43 35.28
N PHE A 151 14.62 11.35 35.67
CA PHE A 151 15.10 11.45 37.04
C PHE A 151 14.53 12.64 37.82
N HIS A 152 13.70 13.48 37.20
CA HIS A 152 12.87 14.40 37.98
C HIS A 152 11.66 13.65 38.54
N GLU A 153 11.82 13.15 39.77
CA GLU A 153 10.70 12.71 40.58
C GLU A 153 10.05 13.91 41.31
N PRO A 154 8.72 13.97 41.41
CA PRO A 154 7.98 14.97 42.20
C PRO A 154 8.09 14.75 43.72
N GLN A 155 9.15 14.12 44.21
CA GLN A 155 9.44 14.06 45.65
C GLN A 155 10.09 15.37 46.17
N GLY A 156 10.27 16.37 45.29
CA GLY A 156 10.62 17.76 45.62
C GLY A 156 9.95 18.76 44.66
N ASP A 157 10.08 20.07 44.94
CA ASP A 157 9.41 21.18 44.21
C ASP A 157 9.83 21.33 42.72
N THR A 158 10.84 20.58 42.26
CA THR A 158 11.36 20.65 40.88
C THR A 158 10.61 19.72 39.94
N THR A 159 9.60 20.26 39.26
CA THR A 159 8.86 19.63 38.16
C THR A 159 9.61 19.78 36.82
N VAL A 160 9.08 19.23 35.71
CA VAL A 160 9.57 19.61 34.36
C VAL A 160 9.43 21.12 34.15
N VAL A 161 8.45 21.79 34.78
CA VAL A 161 8.37 23.26 34.83
C VAL A 161 9.62 23.82 35.50
N GLY A 162 10.04 23.28 36.64
CA GLY A 162 11.26 23.68 37.32
C GLY A 162 12.53 23.46 36.49
N ALA A 163 12.59 22.39 35.68
CA ALA A 163 13.70 22.17 34.75
C ALA A 163 13.69 23.18 33.60
N VAL A 164 12.53 23.46 33.02
CA VAL A 164 12.35 24.51 32.02
C VAL A 164 12.75 25.87 32.61
N GLU A 165 12.28 26.20 33.81
CA GLU A 165 12.63 27.42 34.52
C GLU A 165 14.12 27.49 34.81
N TRP A 166 14.76 26.39 35.18
CA TRP A 166 16.21 26.32 35.37
C TRP A 166 16.96 26.61 34.06
N LEU A 167 16.52 26.04 32.94
CA LEU A 167 17.07 26.34 31.61
C LEU A 167 16.91 27.84 31.28
N VAL A 168 15.78 28.44 31.63
CA VAL A 168 15.49 29.87 31.44
C VAL A 168 16.27 30.77 32.41
N GLN A 169 16.44 30.38 33.66
CA GLN A 169 17.23 31.13 34.65
C GLN A 169 18.70 31.16 34.26
N ASN A 170 19.21 30.06 33.70
CA ASN A 170 20.55 30.02 33.11
C ASN A 170 20.70 30.98 31.93
N GLN A 171 19.62 31.27 31.19
CA GLN A 171 19.61 32.31 30.15
C GLN A 171 19.70 33.74 30.75
N GLN A 172 19.09 33.96 31.92
CA GLN A 172 18.97 35.28 32.55
C GLN A 172 20.21 35.72 33.33
N GLN A 173 21.17 34.82 33.58
CA GLN A 173 22.46 35.23 34.15
C GLN A 173 23.18 36.16 33.16
N PRO A 174 23.72 37.32 33.60
CA PRO A 174 24.30 38.30 32.70
C PRO A 174 25.54 37.73 32.01
N VAL A 175 25.35 37.20 30.81
CA VAL A 175 26.42 36.81 29.92
C VAL A 175 27.01 38.08 29.33
N SER A 176 28.30 38.31 29.58
CA SER A 176 29.00 39.53 29.16
C SER A 176 29.20 39.64 27.64
N ASP A 177 28.94 38.57 26.87
CA ASP A 177 29.17 38.48 25.42
C ASP A 177 27.95 37.91 24.67
N SER A 178 27.61 38.55 23.55
CA SER A 178 26.53 38.18 22.62
C SER A 178 26.69 36.76 22.06
N ALA A 179 27.93 36.30 21.84
CA ALA A 179 28.19 34.96 21.30
C ALA A 179 27.73 33.85 22.27
N THR A 180 28.05 33.98 23.55
CA THR A 180 27.65 33.02 24.58
C THR A 180 26.14 33.08 24.84
N ALA A 181 25.51 34.26 24.74
CA ALA A 181 24.05 34.38 24.82
C ALA A 181 23.35 33.65 23.66
N THR A 182 23.86 33.82 22.44
CA THR A 182 23.36 33.13 21.24
C THR A 182 23.45 31.60 21.39
N LEU A 183 24.60 31.09 21.84
CA LEU A 183 24.80 29.66 22.05
C LEU A 183 23.92 29.11 23.19
N THR A 184 23.73 29.87 24.26
CA THR A 184 22.84 29.47 25.37
C THR A 184 21.39 29.40 24.89
N ASN A 185 20.92 30.41 24.15
CA ASN A 185 19.58 30.39 23.54
C ASN A 185 19.41 29.18 22.61
N PHE A 186 20.45 28.85 21.83
CA PHE A 186 20.44 27.68 20.95
C PHE A 186 20.26 26.38 21.75
N ALA A 187 21.08 26.19 22.78
CA ALA A 187 21.03 25.02 23.65
C ALA A 187 19.68 24.87 24.35
N VAL A 188 19.14 25.96 24.89
CA VAL A 188 17.81 26.01 25.55
C VAL A 188 16.72 25.64 24.56
N LEU A 189 16.65 26.29 23.39
CA LEU A 189 15.60 26.00 22.40
C LEU A 189 15.69 24.58 21.85
N LEU A 190 16.89 24.07 21.58
CA LEU A 190 17.07 22.71 21.10
C LEU A 190 16.64 21.68 22.15
N THR A 191 16.94 21.92 23.43
CA THR A 191 16.50 21.08 24.54
C THR A 191 14.98 21.15 24.71
N LEU A 192 14.40 22.35 24.69
CA LEU A 192 12.95 22.54 24.77
C LEU A 192 12.22 21.85 23.61
N LYS A 193 12.76 21.89 22.39
CA LYS A 193 12.21 21.20 21.24
C LYS A 193 12.13 19.69 21.47
N VAL A 194 13.21 19.05 21.92
CA VAL A 194 13.26 17.58 21.97
C VAL A 194 12.59 16.97 23.22
N ILE A 195 12.32 17.75 24.26
CA ILE A 195 11.63 17.26 25.47
C ILE A 195 10.29 16.57 25.15
N PRO A 196 9.33 17.23 24.48
CA PRO A 196 8.04 16.60 24.23
C PRO A 196 8.13 15.48 23.16
N GLU A 197 9.03 15.60 22.17
CA GLU A 197 9.31 14.53 21.17
C GLU A 197 9.80 13.22 21.84
N GLU A 198 10.67 13.31 22.85
CA GLU A 198 11.27 12.13 23.49
C GLU A 198 10.30 11.34 24.37
N VAL A 199 9.18 11.92 24.78
CA VAL A 199 8.16 11.21 25.55
C VAL A 199 7.49 10.12 24.68
N GLU A 200 7.22 10.44 23.41
CA GLU A 200 6.63 9.52 22.45
C GLU A 200 7.66 8.57 21.79
N ASN A 201 8.94 8.92 21.85
CA ASN A 201 10.01 8.14 21.24
C ASN A 201 10.09 6.72 21.83
N LYS A 202 9.76 5.71 21.01
CA LYS A 202 9.81 4.28 21.38
C LYS A 202 11.22 3.77 21.69
N ARG A 203 12.28 4.47 21.24
CA ARG A 203 13.67 4.15 21.56
C ARG A 203 13.98 4.42 23.03
N VAL A 204 13.33 5.43 23.61
CA VAL A 204 13.39 5.68 25.06
C VAL A 204 12.50 4.66 25.75
N LYS A 205 13.16 3.70 26.40
CA LYS A 205 12.45 2.65 27.14
C LYS A 205 11.94 3.23 28.44
N PHE A 206 10.74 3.80 28.41
CA PHE A 206 9.93 4.08 29.59
C PHE A 206 9.03 2.88 29.88
N SER A 207 8.80 2.59 31.16
CA SER A 207 7.67 1.74 31.53
C SER A 207 6.36 2.45 31.12
N LYS A 208 5.29 1.67 30.88
CA LYS A 208 4.00 2.25 30.47
C LYS A 208 3.53 3.34 31.46
N VAL A 209 3.68 3.08 32.76
CA VAL A 209 3.32 4.02 33.83
C VAL A 209 4.20 5.27 33.80
N LYS A 210 5.52 5.12 33.64
CA LYS A 210 6.44 6.28 33.58
C LYS A 210 6.19 7.13 32.33
N ARG A 211 5.88 6.53 31.19
CA ARG A 211 5.57 7.27 29.96
C ARG A 211 4.34 8.17 30.16
N VAL A 212 3.23 7.61 30.65
CA VAL A 212 2.01 8.38 30.95
C VAL A 212 2.31 9.54 31.91
N ARG A 213 3.11 9.29 32.95
CA ARG A 213 3.55 10.36 33.87
C ARG A 213 4.34 11.46 33.15
N CYS A 214 5.26 11.10 32.25
CA CYS A 214 6.01 12.07 31.46
C CYS A 214 5.10 12.87 30.51
N GLU A 215 4.11 12.22 29.88
CA GLU A 215 3.08 12.86 29.06
C GLU A 215 2.31 13.90 29.90
N ASP A 216 1.81 13.50 31.07
CA ASP A 216 1.11 14.39 32.00
C ASP A 216 1.96 15.59 32.41
N MET A 217 3.25 15.37 32.68
CA MET A 217 4.19 16.43 33.03
C MET A 217 4.39 17.40 31.87
N VAL A 218 4.61 16.90 30.65
CA VAL A 218 4.75 17.73 29.46
C VAL A 218 3.48 18.54 29.22
N HIS A 219 2.29 17.93 29.33
CA HIS A 219 1.01 18.63 29.20
C HIS A 219 0.84 19.76 30.22
N GLN A 220 1.20 19.52 31.48
CA GLN A 220 1.14 20.54 32.54
C GLN A 220 2.09 21.72 32.27
N CYS A 221 3.23 21.47 31.63
CA CYS A 221 4.25 22.50 31.34
C CYS A 221 3.96 23.29 30.05
N ALA A 222 3.24 22.68 29.11
CA ALA A 222 3.09 23.21 27.75
C ALA A 222 2.56 24.65 27.72
N ALA A 223 1.55 24.95 28.55
CA ALA A 223 0.98 26.30 28.61
C ALA A 223 2.00 27.36 29.05
N HIS A 224 2.84 27.07 30.05
CA HIS A 224 3.86 27.99 30.54
C HIS A 224 4.99 28.17 29.52
N VAL A 225 5.46 27.07 28.92
CA VAL A 225 6.54 27.11 27.91
C VAL A 225 6.11 27.97 26.72
N VAL A 226 4.92 27.72 26.18
CA VAL A 226 4.41 28.43 25.00
C VAL A 226 4.02 29.87 25.30
N ARG A 227 3.34 30.14 26.44
CA ARG A 227 2.86 31.49 26.78
C ARG A 227 3.98 32.41 27.24
N THR A 228 4.98 31.90 27.95
CA THR A 228 5.94 32.73 28.70
C THR A 228 7.38 32.52 28.24
N VAL A 229 7.84 31.27 28.18
CA VAL A 229 9.25 30.97 27.92
C VAL A 229 9.64 31.28 26.48
N LEU A 230 8.97 30.68 25.50
CA LEU A 230 9.31 30.88 24.09
C LEU A 230 9.18 32.35 23.65
N PRO A 231 8.13 33.12 24.02
CA PRO A 231 8.06 34.55 23.71
C PRO A 231 9.18 35.39 24.34
N SER A 232 9.64 35.03 25.54
CA SER A 232 10.77 35.72 26.17
C SER A 232 12.08 35.51 25.40
N ILE A 233 12.33 34.29 24.92
CA ILE A 233 13.48 33.96 24.07
C ILE A 233 13.34 34.63 22.70
N ALA A 234 12.13 34.66 22.14
CA ALA A 234 11.83 35.34 20.88
C ALA A 234 12.21 36.82 20.92
N THR A 235 11.88 37.52 22.01
CA THR A 235 12.24 38.93 22.22
C THR A 235 13.76 39.13 22.27
N ALA A 236 14.50 38.20 22.88
CA ALA A 236 15.95 38.23 22.91
C ALA A 236 16.58 37.98 21.52
N ILE A 237 15.98 37.11 20.71
CA ILE A 237 16.42 36.83 19.34
C ILE A 237 16.16 38.02 18.42
N ASP A 238 15.02 38.69 18.56
CA ASP A 238 14.65 39.83 17.70
C ASP A 238 15.53 41.07 17.91
N ALA A 239 16.25 41.14 19.04
CA ALA A 239 17.24 42.18 19.27
C ALA A 239 18.48 42.07 18.36
N SER A 240 18.66 40.95 17.64
CA SER A 240 19.77 40.71 16.72
C SER A 240 19.30 40.18 15.36
N GLU A 241 19.66 40.88 14.28
CA GLU A 241 19.32 40.43 12.91
C GLU A 241 20.13 39.20 12.46
N GLU A 242 21.30 38.96 13.07
CA GLU A 242 22.22 37.89 12.66
C GLU A 242 21.80 36.49 13.15
N GLN A 243 20.77 36.39 13.99
CA GLN A 243 20.35 35.16 14.66
C GLN A 243 19.32 34.33 13.89
N VAL A 244 19.45 34.23 12.56
CA VAL A 244 18.52 33.47 11.70
C VAL A 244 18.33 32.01 12.15
N PRO A 245 19.38 31.23 12.49
CA PRO A 245 19.22 29.84 12.94
C PRO A 245 18.37 29.70 14.22
N LEU A 246 18.45 30.69 15.12
CA LEU A 246 17.67 30.69 16.36
C LEU A 246 16.19 30.96 16.10
N ARG A 247 15.85 31.79 15.11
CA ARG A 247 14.44 32.01 14.69
C ARG A 247 13.82 30.71 14.18
N SER A 248 14.54 30.00 13.33
CA SER A 248 14.11 28.69 12.82
C SER A 248 13.97 27.65 13.93
N LEU A 249 14.90 27.62 14.88
CA LEU A 249 14.85 26.69 16.02
C LEU A 249 13.73 27.03 17.01
N LEU A 250 13.44 28.32 17.22
CA LEU A 250 12.31 28.79 18.02
C LEU A 250 10.98 28.29 17.44
N LEU A 251 10.80 28.42 16.12
CA LEU A 251 9.61 27.92 15.43
C LEU A 251 9.49 26.39 15.54
N GLN A 252 10.59 25.66 15.36
CA GLN A 252 10.59 24.20 15.55
C GLN A 252 10.24 23.79 16.98
N ALA A 253 10.80 24.49 17.99
CA ALA A 253 10.45 24.25 19.38
C ALA A 253 8.95 24.50 19.59
N PHE A 254 8.42 25.62 19.09
CA PHE A 254 7.00 25.93 19.20
C PHE A 254 6.12 24.85 18.53
N ALA A 255 6.43 24.43 17.30
CA ALA A 255 5.72 23.36 16.60
C ALA A 255 5.71 22.06 17.42
N SER A 256 6.85 21.67 17.96
CA SER A 256 7.00 20.46 18.78
C SER A 256 6.14 20.48 20.05
N TRP A 257 6.07 21.63 20.74
CA TRP A 257 5.18 21.80 21.89
C TRP A 257 3.70 21.83 21.50
N VAL A 258 3.35 22.35 20.32
CA VAL A 258 1.96 22.31 19.83
C VAL A 258 1.54 20.86 19.53
N GLU A 259 2.39 20.10 18.83
CA GLU A 259 2.12 18.71 18.42
C GLU A 259 2.04 17.77 19.63
N HIS A 260 3.09 17.75 20.46
CA HIS A 260 3.26 16.76 21.52
C HIS A 260 2.87 17.27 22.91
N GLY A 261 2.74 18.59 23.10
CA GLY A 261 2.45 19.21 24.39
C GLY A 261 0.96 19.39 24.69
N THR A 262 0.06 19.18 23.73
CA THR A 262 -1.40 19.41 23.85
C THR A 262 -1.75 20.83 24.31
N VAL A 263 -1.14 21.83 23.68
CA VAL A 263 -1.33 23.24 24.05
C VAL A 263 -2.76 23.68 23.73
N SER A 264 -3.46 24.25 24.72
CA SER A 264 -4.83 24.75 24.54
C SER A 264 -4.88 25.92 23.54
N PRO A 265 -5.93 26.05 22.72
CA PRO A 265 -6.06 27.14 21.74
C PRO A 265 -5.87 28.57 22.30
N PRO A 266 -6.44 28.95 23.46
CA PRO A 266 -6.26 30.31 24.00
C PRO A 266 -4.78 30.65 24.25
N VAL A 267 -3.98 29.68 24.68
CA VAL A 267 -2.53 29.87 24.89
C VAL A 267 -1.81 30.16 23.56
N ILE A 268 -2.19 29.48 22.49
CA ILE A 268 -1.59 29.65 21.15
C ILE A 268 -1.93 31.03 20.59
N ILE A 269 -3.16 31.50 20.81
CA ILE A 269 -3.60 32.84 20.41
C ILE A 269 -2.83 33.91 21.20
N GLU A 270 -2.72 33.76 22.52
CA GLU A 270 -2.10 34.75 23.42
C GLU A 270 -0.57 34.87 23.25
N CYS A 271 0.13 33.81 22.81
CA CYS A 271 1.59 33.81 22.80
C CYS A 271 2.20 34.64 21.65
N GLY A 272 1.42 34.98 20.61
CA GLY A 272 1.87 35.77 19.45
C GLY A 272 2.87 35.05 18.53
N LEU A 273 3.26 33.81 18.83
CA LEU A 273 4.20 33.03 18.02
C LEU A 273 3.56 32.52 16.73
N LEU A 274 2.25 32.32 16.70
CA LEU A 274 1.52 31.96 15.48
C LEU A 274 1.56 33.11 14.46
N ASP A 275 1.27 34.34 14.87
CA ASP A 275 1.39 35.52 14.00
C ASP A 275 2.82 35.72 13.52
N ARG A 276 3.81 35.44 14.39
CA ARG A 276 5.21 35.43 13.99
C ARG A 276 5.48 34.38 12.91
N ALA A 277 4.99 33.16 13.07
CA ALA A 277 5.16 32.11 12.06
C ALA A 277 4.62 32.58 10.70
N PHE A 278 3.40 33.13 10.64
CA PHE A 278 2.84 33.67 9.39
C PHE A 278 3.66 34.80 8.76
N ARG A 279 4.38 35.62 9.54
CA ARG A 279 5.30 36.62 8.98
C ARG A 279 6.60 36.00 8.45
N GLU A 280 7.10 34.99 9.14
CA GLU A 280 8.35 34.28 8.80
C GLU A 280 8.18 33.33 7.60
N THR A 281 6.95 33.03 7.14
CA THR A 281 6.71 32.31 5.87
C THR A 281 7.28 33.06 4.65
N LEU A 282 7.36 34.39 4.73
CA LEU A 282 7.91 35.24 3.67
C LEU A 282 9.44 35.41 3.78
N VAL A 283 10.10 34.67 4.67
CA VAL A 283 11.55 34.70 4.89
C VAL A 283 12.16 33.34 4.46
N PRO A 284 13.04 33.29 3.44
CA PRO A 284 13.56 32.03 2.90
C PRO A 284 14.13 31.04 3.92
N ALA A 285 14.88 31.55 4.90
CA ALA A 285 15.58 30.70 5.88
C ALA A 285 14.68 30.10 6.97
N SER A 286 13.50 30.67 7.21
CA SER A 286 12.57 30.25 8.28
C SER A 286 11.23 29.71 7.76
N SER A 287 10.91 29.92 6.47
CA SER A 287 9.60 29.60 5.90
C SER A 287 9.14 28.15 6.09
N VAL A 288 10.02 27.18 5.84
CA VAL A 288 9.68 25.76 6.01
C VAL A 288 9.23 25.46 7.44
N PHE A 289 9.93 26.03 8.43
CA PHE A 289 9.61 25.85 9.85
C PHE A 289 8.39 26.67 10.28
N ALA A 290 8.21 27.85 9.70
CA ALA A 290 7.01 28.66 9.91
C ALA A 290 5.74 27.94 9.42
N LEU A 291 5.78 27.36 8.23
CA LEU A 291 4.67 26.59 7.67
C LEU A 291 4.45 25.28 8.43
N GLN A 292 5.52 24.65 8.95
CA GLN A 292 5.40 23.52 9.88
C GLN A 292 4.61 23.91 11.14
N VAL A 293 4.93 25.05 11.78
CA VAL A 293 4.16 25.56 12.94
C VAL A 293 2.68 25.70 12.59
N VAL A 294 2.37 26.34 11.45
CA VAL A 294 0.98 26.55 11.03
C VAL A 294 0.25 25.21 10.84
N ARG A 295 0.91 24.22 10.23
CA ARG A 295 0.35 22.87 10.04
C ARG A 295 0.11 22.14 11.37
N GLU A 296 1.02 22.23 12.34
CA GLU A 296 0.77 21.62 13.66
C GLU A 296 -0.40 22.28 14.38
N VAL A 297 -0.52 23.61 14.28
CA VAL A 297 -1.67 24.35 14.82
C VAL A 297 -2.98 23.93 14.15
N VAL A 298 -2.98 23.72 12.83
CA VAL A 298 -4.14 23.18 12.10
C VAL A 298 -4.50 21.78 12.61
N ARG A 299 -3.53 20.88 12.82
CA ARG A 299 -3.79 19.49 13.22
C ARG A 299 -4.41 19.33 14.60
N ILE A 300 -4.12 20.24 15.53
CA ILE A 300 -4.74 20.23 16.86
C ILE A 300 -6.16 20.83 16.86
N CYS A 301 -6.52 21.59 15.82
CA CYS A 301 -7.84 22.20 15.66
C CYS A 301 -8.88 21.17 15.22
N ARG A 302 -9.33 20.29 16.13
CA ARG A 302 -10.25 19.17 15.84
C ARG A 302 -11.67 19.33 16.42
N HIS A 303 -11.87 20.31 17.30
CA HIS A 303 -13.09 20.43 18.09
C HIS A 303 -13.77 21.78 17.88
N GLU A 304 -15.09 21.83 18.09
CA GLU A 304 -15.90 23.06 17.98
C GLU A 304 -15.43 24.15 18.96
N GLU A 305 -14.78 23.79 20.06
CA GLU A 305 -14.21 24.75 21.01
C GLU A 305 -12.95 25.47 20.45
N HIS A 306 -12.39 24.99 19.34
CA HIS A 306 -11.18 25.57 18.71
C HIS A 306 -11.51 26.62 17.64
N VAL A 307 -12.79 26.98 17.46
CA VAL A 307 -13.27 27.86 16.39
C VAL A 307 -12.52 29.20 16.31
N GLN A 308 -12.24 29.86 17.44
CA GLN A 308 -11.52 31.15 17.43
C GLN A 308 -10.10 31.02 16.86
N LEU A 309 -9.43 29.90 17.12
CA LEU A 309 -8.10 29.63 16.57
C LEU A 309 -8.19 29.28 15.08
N MET A 310 -9.21 28.52 14.67
CA MET A 310 -9.48 28.25 13.26
C MET A 310 -9.69 29.54 12.47
N GLU A 311 -10.52 30.46 12.98
CA GLU A 311 -10.76 31.78 12.36
C GLU A 311 -9.48 32.60 12.23
N LEU A 312 -8.65 32.63 13.29
CA LEU A 312 -7.37 33.34 13.27
C LEU A 312 -6.42 32.76 12.21
N VAL A 313 -6.30 31.44 12.14
CA VAL A 313 -5.46 30.74 11.15
C VAL A 313 -5.96 31.03 9.73
N MET A 314 -7.26 30.93 9.48
CA MET A 314 -7.85 31.24 8.18
C MET A 314 -7.61 32.69 7.78
N HIS A 315 -7.82 33.63 8.71
CA HIS A 315 -7.59 35.05 8.46
C HIS A 315 -6.12 35.31 8.08
N ASN A 316 -5.18 34.73 8.82
CA ASN A 316 -3.76 34.89 8.52
C ASN A 316 -3.37 34.25 7.18
N PHE A 317 -3.98 33.14 6.77
CA PHE A 317 -3.80 32.59 5.41
C PHE A 317 -4.34 33.51 4.32
N VAL A 318 -5.52 34.12 4.51
CA VAL A 318 -6.07 35.11 3.56
C VAL A 318 -5.13 36.31 3.41
N VAL A 319 -4.61 36.83 4.54
CA VAL A 319 -3.65 37.93 4.53
C VAL A 319 -2.34 37.52 3.84
N LEU A 320 -1.81 36.33 4.14
CA LEU A 320 -0.62 35.79 3.48
C LEU A 320 -0.83 35.62 1.98
N GLY A 321 -1.98 35.08 1.58
CA GLY A 321 -2.37 34.91 0.17
C GLY A 321 -2.39 36.22 -0.60
N LYS A 322 -2.96 37.28 -0.03
CA LYS A 322 -2.95 38.63 -0.63
C LYS A 322 -1.53 39.15 -0.84
N HIS A 323 -0.65 39.03 0.16
CA HIS A 323 0.76 39.43 0.02
C HIS A 323 1.51 38.62 -1.04
N LEU A 324 1.28 37.30 -1.11
CA LEU A 324 1.89 36.45 -2.13
C LEU A 324 1.38 36.79 -3.53
N GLN A 325 0.07 37.03 -3.67
CA GLN A 325 -0.53 37.46 -4.93
C GLN A 325 0.08 38.78 -5.42
N GLU A 326 0.28 39.75 -4.52
CA GLU A 326 0.95 41.02 -4.84
C GLU A 326 2.39 40.80 -5.31
N ARG A 327 3.18 39.97 -4.62
CA ARG A 327 4.58 39.68 -4.99
C ARG A 327 4.73 38.93 -6.31
N VAL A 328 3.85 37.96 -6.55
CA VAL A 328 3.79 37.21 -7.82
C VAL A 328 3.41 38.16 -8.96
N ALA A 329 2.47 39.08 -8.74
CA ALA A 329 2.07 40.07 -9.75
C ALA A 329 3.18 41.08 -10.08
N THR A 330 4.03 41.44 -9.11
CA THR A 330 5.20 42.30 -9.35
C THR A 330 6.39 41.55 -9.96
N SER A 331 6.24 40.25 -10.26
CA SER A 331 7.29 39.38 -10.82
C SER A 331 8.56 39.35 -9.96
N GLU A 332 8.43 39.48 -8.64
CA GLU A 332 9.55 39.20 -7.76
C GLU A 332 9.74 37.67 -7.69
N GLU A 333 10.82 37.15 -8.29
CA GLU A 333 11.29 35.76 -8.07
C GLU A 333 11.53 35.44 -6.58
N SER A 334 11.40 36.45 -5.71
CA SER A 334 11.57 36.38 -4.27
C SER A 334 10.57 35.43 -3.58
N ALA A 335 9.41 35.11 -4.16
CA ALA A 335 8.38 34.34 -3.44
C ALA A 335 8.37 32.82 -3.73
N ASP A 336 9.01 32.36 -4.81
CA ASP A 336 8.88 30.98 -5.30
C ASP A 336 9.27 29.91 -4.27
N PHE A 337 10.21 30.23 -3.37
CA PHE A 337 10.69 29.32 -2.33
C PHE A 337 9.60 28.84 -1.35
N CYS A 338 8.49 29.58 -1.20
CA CYS A 338 7.44 29.26 -0.22
C CYS A 338 6.08 28.89 -0.83
N LEU A 339 5.85 29.14 -2.13
CA LEU A 339 4.51 29.01 -2.70
C LEU A 339 3.95 27.58 -2.62
N ALA A 340 4.76 26.57 -2.90
CA ALA A 340 4.34 25.17 -2.83
C ALA A 340 3.98 24.74 -1.40
N ASP A 341 4.83 25.07 -0.42
CA ASP A 341 4.55 24.75 0.98
C ASP A 341 3.37 25.56 1.54
N CYS A 342 3.14 26.79 1.06
CA CYS A 342 1.95 27.58 1.40
C CYS A 342 0.69 26.94 0.82
N ALA A 343 0.70 26.51 -0.44
CA ALA A 343 -0.41 25.82 -1.09
C ALA A 343 -0.75 24.50 -0.37
N ARG A 344 0.26 23.74 0.05
CA ARG A 344 0.05 22.54 0.87
C ARG A 344 -0.56 22.88 2.22
N ALA A 345 0.01 23.85 2.94
CA ALA A 345 -0.45 24.22 4.27
C ALA A 345 -1.87 24.78 4.28
N ILE A 346 -2.24 25.61 3.30
CA ILE A 346 -3.60 26.15 3.18
C ILE A 346 -4.61 25.07 2.77
N SER A 347 -4.20 24.11 1.94
CA SER A 347 -5.06 22.99 1.53
C SER A 347 -5.33 22.03 2.69
N GLU A 348 -4.30 21.67 3.46
CA GLU A 348 -4.44 20.90 4.71
C GLU A 348 -5.33 21.61 5.73
N CYS A 349 -5.18 22.95 5.86
CA CYS A 349 -6.06 23.79 6.66
C CYS A 349 -7.51 23.70 6.18
N GLY A 350 -7.73 23.83 4.87
CA GLY A 350 -9.05 23.72 4.27
C GLY A 350 -9.70 22.36 4.51
N GLN A 351 -8.95 21.27 4.39
CA GLN A 351 -9.44 19.90 4.64
C GLN A 351 -9.77 19.69 6.12
N ALA A 352 -8.90 20.11 7.02
CA ALA A 352 -9.14 20.00 8.46
C ALA A 352 -10.37 20.80 8.91
N PHE A 353 -10.60 21.97 8.29
CA PHE A 353 -11.66 22.89 8.67
C PHE A 353 -12.91 22.82 7.77
N VAL A 354 -13.01 21.84 6.86
CA VAL A 354 -14.14 21.74 5.91
C VAL A 354 -15.50 21.68 6.61
N VAL A 355 -15.57 20.96 7.74
CA VAL A 355 -16.78 20.89 8.59
C VAL A 355 -17.13 22.27 9.11
N TYR A 356 -16.13 23.02 9.58
CA TYR A 356 -16.31 24.38 10.07
C TYR A 356 -16.80 25.34 8.97
N PHE A 357 -16.19 25.27 7.77
CA PHE A 357 -16.52 26.14 6.63
C PHE A 357 -17.99 26.06 6.23
N VAL A 358 -18.57 24.86 6.32
CA VAL A 358 -19.89 24.59 5.77
C VAL A 358 -20.96 24.59 6.85
N ASP A 359 -20.66 24.05 8.05
CA ASP A 359 -21.65 23.90 9.12
C ASP A 359 -21.77 25.17 9.98
N PHE A 360 -20.70 25.94 10.20
CA PHE A 360 -20.68 27.02 11.19
C PHE A 360 -20.64 28.44 10.60
N THR A 361 -19.84 28.70 9.57
CA THR A 361 -19.53 30.07 9.13
C THR A 361 -20.54 30.70 8.18
N LEU A 362 -21.39 29.93 7.49
CA LEU A 362 -22.42 30.50 6.62
C LEU A 362 -23.50 31.27 7.38
N ASP A 363 -23.71 30.94 8.66
CA ASP A 363 -24.70 31.60 9.52
C ASP A 363 -24.07 32.63 10.49
N MET A 364 -22.72 32.70 10.55
CA MET A 364 -21.98 33.61 11.43
C MET A 364 -21.46 34.85 10.68
N ARG A 365 -21.28 35.97 11.41
CA ARG A 365 -20.63 37.17 10.87
C ARG A 365 -19.16 37.22 11.31
N PRO A 366 -18.18 37.37 10.40
CA PRO A 366 -18.35 37.57 8.96
C PRO A 366 -18.15 36.28 8.13
N GLY A 367 -19.22 35.73 7.54
CA GLY A 367 -19.13 34.68 6.52
C GLY A 367 -18.27 35.02 5.29
N SER A 368 -17.81 36.28 5.14
CA SER A 368 -16.87 36.68 4.09
C SER A 368 -15.52 35.98 4.20
N LEU A 369 -15.09 35.58 5.40
CA LEU A 369 -13.78 34.95 5.60
C LEU A 369 -13.66 33.62 4.84
N VAL A 370 -14.72 32.82 4.77
CA VAL A 370 -14.72 31.55 4.02
C VAL A 370 -14.52 31.80 2.54
N TYR A 371 -15.24 32.76 1.97
CA TYR A 371 -15.11 33.09 0.55
C TYR A 371 -13.72 33.62 0.22
N GLU A 372 -13.17 34.50 1.05
CA GLU A 372 -11.79 35.00 0.89
C GLU A 372 -10.76 33.86 1.01
N PHE A 373 -11.01 32.89 1.88
CA PHE A 373 -10.15 31.72 2.04
C PHE A 373 -10.21 30.79 0.81
N LEU A 374 -11.41 30.50 0.30
CA LEU A 374 -11.60 29.73 -0.94
C LEU A 374 -11.00 30.44 -2.16
N ASP A 375 -11.12 31.77 -2.24
CA ASP A 375 -10.46 32.56 -3.28
C ASP A 375 -8.94 32.49 -3.17
N THR A 376 -8.40 32.42 -1.95
CA THR A 376 -6.96 32.25 -1.73
C THR A 376 -6.49 30.86 -2.19
N ILE A 377 -7.25 29.80 -1.94
CA ILE A 377 -6.92 28.46 -2.48
C ILE A 377 -7.03 28.48 -4.01
N LEU A 378 -8.07 29.08 -4.58
CA LEU A 378 -8.21 29.21 -6.04
C LEU A 378 -7.02 29.96 -6.67
N PHE A 379 -6.50 30.99 -5.98
CA PHE A 379 -5.29 31.68 -6.41
C PHE A 379 -4.11 30.70 -6.56
N PHE A 380 -3.86 29.84 -5.56
CA PHE A 380 -2.81 28.82 -5.65
C PHE A 380 -3.08 27.79 -6.76
N THR A 381 -4.33 27.35 -6.92
CA THR A 381 -4.73 26.45 -8.02
C THR A 381 -4.49 27.09 -9.40
N ALA A 382 -4.63 28.41 -9.51
CA ALA A 382 -4.48 29.15 -10.77
C ALA A 382 -3.03 29.50 -11.14
N LEU A 383 -2.04 29.24 -10.29
CA LEU A 383 -0.64 29.54 -10.61
C LEU A 383 -0.14 28.70 -11.80
N ASN A 384 0.82 29.24 -12.56
CA ASN A 384 1.41 28.57 -13.74
C ASN A 384 2.34 27.39 -13.37
N ASN A 385 2.47 27.05 -12.09
CA ASN A 385 3.30 25.96 -11.61
C ASN A 385 2.42 24.75 -11.27
N LEU A 386 2.64 23.65 -11.99
CA LEU A 386 1.87 22.42 -11.87
C LEU A 386 1.93 21.81 -10.47
N ASP A 387 3.08 21.91 -9.77
CA ASP A 387 3.20 21.35 -8.42
C ASP A 387 2.31 22.11 -7.45
N ILE A 388 2.31 23.45 -7.55
CA ILE A 388 1.53 24.31 -6.65
C ILE A 388 0.03 24.07 -6.85
N SER A 389 -0.42 23.98 -8.11
CA SER A 389 -1.81 23.63 -8.42
C SER A 389 -2.17 22.25 -7.86
N ASN A 390 -1.30 21.25 -8.03
CA ASN A 390 -1.51 19.88 -7.57
C ASN A 390 -1.69 19.77 -6.06
N GLU A 391 -0.95 20.54 -5.26
CA GLU A 391 -1.09 20.57 -3.78
C GLU A 391 -2.50 21.00 -3.31
N THR A 392 -3.29 21.65 -4.18
CA THR A 392 -4.66 22.10 -3.85
C THR A 392 -5.77 21.13 -4.25
N MET A 393 -5.47 20.12 -5.07
CA MET A 393 -6.48 19.28 -5.71
C MET A 393 -7.29 18.42 -4.73
N GLU A 394 -6.63 17.81 -3.74
CA GLU A 394 -7.32 16.96 -2.74
C GLU A 394 -8.33 17.77 -1.93
N PHE A 395 -7.98 19.01 -1.56
CA PHE A 395 -8.91 19.90 -0.86
C PHE A 395 -10.21 20.10 -1.65
N TRP A 396 -10.14 20.32 -2.96
CA TRP A 396 -11.33 20.55 -3.79
C TRP A 396 -12.22 19.31 -3.90
N ILE A 397 -11.62 18.12 -3.92
CA ILE A 397 -12.32 16.83 -3.89
C ILE A 397 -13.06 16.67 -2.56
N ASP A 398 -12.37 16.88 -1.44
CA ASP A 398 -12.95 16.75 -0.10
C ASP A 398 -14.05 17.78 0.14
N PHE A 399 -13.81 19.03 -0.27
CA PHE A 399 -14.78 20.12 -0.19
C PHE A 399 -16.07 19.80 -0.96
N ARG A 400 -15.96 19.33 -2.20
CA ARG A 400 -17.11 18.95 -3.03
C ARG A 400 -17.87 17.76 -2.43
N THR A 401 -17.15 16.74 -1.98
CA THR A 401 -17.73 15.55 -1.34
C THR A 401 -18.52 15.95 -0.09
N TYR A 402 -17.94 16.82 0.73
CA TYR A 402 -18.56 17.29 1.97
C TYR A 402 -19.85 18.08 1.73
N ILE A 403 -19.81 19.10 0.86
CA ILE A 403 -20.96 19.97 0.59
C ILE A 403 -22.15 19.17 0.09
N SER A 404 -21.88 18.23 -0.81
CA SER A 404 -22.94 17.57 -1.54
C SER A 404 -23.68 16.50 -0.75
N GLY A 405 -23.04 15.93 0.28
CA GLY A 405 -23.70 14.94 1.13
C GLY A 405 -24.68 15.56 2.15
N LYS A 406 -24.40 16.78 2.64
CA LYS A 406 -25.12 17.39 3.77
C LYS A 406 -25.87 18.68 3.45
N HIS A 407 -25.44 19.46 2.46
CA HIS A 407 -25.85 20.86 2.27
C HIS A 407 -26.27 21.19 0.84
N GLU A 408 -27.01 20.30 0.18
CA GLU A 408 -27.48 20.49 -1.21
C GLU A 408 -28.17 21.85 -1.43
N GLN A 409 -28.93 22.35 -0.46
CA GLN A 409 -29.62 23.64 -0.55
C GLN A 409 -28.68 24.84 -0.66
N ARG A 410 -27.43 24.71 -0.15
CA ARG A 410 -26.39 25.75 -0.17
C ARG A 410 -25.43 25.57 -1.34
N MET A 411 -25.55 24.47 -2.08
CA MET A 411 -24.65 24.10 -3.18
C MET A 411 -24.53 25.22 -4.22
N TYR A 412 -25.62 25.92 -4.54
CA TYR A 412 -25.63 27.01 -5.54
C TYR A 412 -24.60 28.11 -5.26
N VAL A 413 -24.27 28.39 -3.98
CA VAL A 413 -23.29 29.42 -3.61
C VAL A 413 -21.87 28.95 -3.92
N PHE A 414 -21.59 27.68 -3.65
CA PHE A 414 -20.27 27.09 -3.84
C PHE A 414 -20.03 26.61 -5.28
N GLU A 415 -21.09 26.40 -6.06
CA GLU A 415 -21.00 26.06 -7.49
C GLU A 415 -20.19 27.09 -8.27
N THR A 416 -20.22 28.38 -7.91
CA THR A 416 -19.36 29.39 -8.55
C THR A 416 -17.87 29.09 -8.38
N PHE A 417 -17.45 28.55 -7.23
CA PHE A 417 -16.07 28.13 -7.01
C PHE A 417 -15.75 26.87 -7.82
N ILE A 418 -16.67 25.90 -7.87
CA ILE A 418 -16.53 24.66 -8.67
C ILE A 418 -16.43 24.97 -10.17
N SER A 419 -17.21 25.90 -10.70
CA SER A 419 -17.09 26.34 -12.09
C SER A 419 -15.76 27.03 -12.37
N ARG A 420 -15.28 27.89 -11.44
CA ARG A 420 -13.98 28.57 -11.59
C ARG A 420 -12.80 27.60 -11.57
N ILE A 421 -12.78 26.63 -10.65
CA ILE A 421 -11.74 25.61 -10.65
C ILE A 421 -11.76 24.78 -11.94
N LEU A 422 -12.94 24.43 -12.46
CA LEU A 422 -13.04 23.70 -13.72
C LEU A 422 -12.37 24.47 -14.87
N ILE A 423 -12.67 25.77 -15.01
CA ILE A 423 -12.05 26.63 -16.02
C ILE A 423 -10.53 26.67 -15.83
N ILE A 424 -10.06 26.92 -14.60
CA ILE A 424 -8.63 26.96 -14.28
C ILE A 424 -7.95 25.65 -14.67
N LEU A 425 -8.48 24.52 -14.22
CA LEU A 425 -7.87 23.21 -14.47
C LEU A 425 -7.88 22.85 -15.96
N ILE A 426 -8.93 23.18 -16.70
CA ILE A 426 -8.95 23.00 -18.16
C ILE A 426 -7.82 23.80 -18.80
N GLU A 427 -7.70 25.10 -18.49
CA GLU A 427 -6.60 25.94 -18.97
C GLU A 427 -5.22 25.37 -18.59
N ARG A 428 -5.05 24.86 -17.36
CA ARG A 428 -3.80 24.25 -16.90
C ARG A 428 -3.45 22.94 -17.63
N THR A 429 -4.44 22.27 -18.22
CA THR A 429 -4.22 21.04 -19.00
C THR A 429 -3.97 21.28 -20.49
N GLN A 430 -4.00 22.54 -20.94
CA GLN A 430 -3.61 22.91 -22.29
C GLN A 430 -2.10 22.69 -22.47
N TYR A 431 -1.72 22.02 -23.56
CA TYR A 431 -0.31 21.86 -23.88
C TYR A 431 0.34 23.23 -24.10
N PRO A 432 1.50 23.50 -23.49
CA PRO A 432 2.22 24.73 -23.74
C PRO A 432 2.73 24.77 -25.18
N GLU A 433 2.91 25.98 -25.73
CA GLU A 433 3.50 26.15 -27.05
C GLU A 433 4.89 25.51 -27.11
N GLY A 434 5.13 24.71 -28.16
CA GLY A 434 6.39 23.98 -28.32
C GLY A 434 6.60 22.83 -27.34
N PHE A 435 5.54 22.29 -26.71
CA PHE A 435 5.61 21.15 -25.79
C PHE A 435 6.44 19.98 -26.34
N GLU A 436 6.43 19.74 -27.66
CA GLU A 436 7.22 18.66 -28.27
C GLU A 436 8.74 18.80 -28.09
N ALA A 437 9.23 20.02 -27.92
CA ALA A 437 10.64 20.30 -27.67
C ALA A 437 11.02 20.19 -26.18
N TYR A 438 10.07 19.94 -25.27
CA TYR A 438 10.34 19.88 -23.84
C TYR A 438 11.13 18.62 -23.48
N PRO A 439 11.97 18.64 -22.42
CA PRO A 439 12.62 17.44 -21.91
C PRO A 439 11.60 16.39 -21.50
N GLU A 440 11.94 15.11 -21.70
CA GLU A 440 11.06 13.97 -21.40
C GLU A 440 10.48 13.99 -19.99
N ALA A 441 11.34 14.27 -18.99
CA ALA A 441 10.91 14.37 -17.59
C ALA A 441 9.86 15.48 -17.37
N THR A 442 9.88 16.55 -18.17
CA THR A 442 8.87 17.62 -18.09
C THR A 442 7.56 17.20 -18.76
N LYS A 443 7.65 16.48 -19.89
CA LYS A 443 6.48 15.90 -20.56
C LYS A 443 5.78 14.89 -19.64
N GLU A 444 6.53 13.96 -19.07
CA GLU A 444 6.05 12.97 -18.11
C GLU A 444 5.36 13.62 -16.91
N ARG A 445 5.99 14.63 -16.31
CA ARG A 445 5.38 15.40 -15.21
C ARG A 445 4.07 16.09 -15.61
N PHE A 446 3.99 16.64 -16.81
CA PHE A 446 2.75 17.23 -17.33
C PHE A 446 1.66 16.17 -17.58
N PHE A 447 2.03 14.99 -18.07
CA PHE A 447 1.08 13.87 -18.24
C PHE A 447 0.52 13.38 -16.90
N LEU A 448 1.38 13.22 -15.89
CA LEU A 448 0.97 12.89 -14.53
C LEU A 448 -0.01 13.95 -14.00
N TYR A 449 0.32 15.24 -14.15
CA TYR A 449 -0.57 16.34 -13.77
C TYR A 449 -1.94 16.25 -14.45
N ARG A 450 -2.00 16.04 -15.78
CA ARG A 450 -3.28 15.88 -16.50
C ARG A 450 -4.07 14.65 -16.04
N SER A 451 -3.39 13.56 -15.68
CA SER A 451 -4.03 12.37 -15.12
C SER A 451 -4.67 12.67 -13.77
N GLU A 452 -3.98 13.42 -12.90
CA GLU A 452 -4.54 13.86 -11.62
C GLU A 452 -5.71 14.84 -11.81
N VAL A 453 -5.60 15.83 -12.70
CA VAL A 453 -6.72 16.72 -13.04
C VAL A 453 -7.94 15.95 -13.53
N ARG A 454 -7.75 14.89 -14.34
CA ARG A 454 -8.84 14.01 -14.77
C ARG A 454 -9.49 13.29 -13.58
N ASN A 455 -8.72 12.87 -12.59
CA ASN A 455 -9.27 12.28 -11.36
C ASN A 455 -10.07 13.32 -10.56
N VAL A 456 -9.58 14.56 -10.47
CA VAL A 456 -10.31 15.69 -9.88
C VAL A 456 -11.63 15.93 -10.60
N PHE A 457 -11.63 16.01 -11.94
CA PHE A 457 -12.87 16.18 -12.70
C PHE A 457 -13.89 15.07 -12.43
N ARG A 458 -13.44 13.81 -12.37
CA ARG A 458 -14.31 12.69 -12.02
C ARG A 458 -14.89 12.84 -10.61
N ALA A 459 -14.07 13.18 -9.63
CA ALA A 459 -14.50 13.39 -8.26
C ALA A 459 -15.48 14.57 -8.13
N LEU A 460 -15.26 15.66 -8.88
CA LEU A 460 -16.16 16.81 -8.89
C LEU A 460 -17.52 16.51 -9.55
N ALA A 461 -17.56 15.59 -10.52
CA ALA A 461 -18.76 15.20 -11.26
C ALA A 461 -19.65 14.17 -10.52
N THR A 462 -19.05 13.18 -9.86
CA THR A 462 -19.68 11.91 -9.42
C THR A 462 -20.65 11.99 -8.23
N VAL A 463 -21.07 13.19 -7.85
CA VAL A 463 -21.83 13.41 -6.62
C VAL A 463 -23.32 13.04 -6.76
N THR A 464 -23.97 13.52 -7.82
CA THR A 464 -25.36 13.18 -8.20
C THR A 464 -25.45 13.09 -9.71
N ILE A 465 -26.40 12.32 -10.25
CA ILE A 465 -26.61 12.22 -11.71
C ILE A 465 -26.88 13.61 -12.32
N ALA A 466 -27.69 14.44 -11.65
CA ALA A 466 -27.98 15.80 -12.13
C ALA A 466 -26.76 16.73 -12.09
N SER A 467 -25.89 16.61 -11.09
CA SER A 467 -24.64 17.36 -11.03
C SER A 467 -23.61 16.84 -12.03
N GLU A 468 -23.60 15.54 -12.31
CA GLU A 468 -22.75 14.92 -13.34
C GLU A 468 -23.15 15.44 -14.72
N ASP A 469 -24.45 15.41 -15.06
CA ASP A 469 -24.96 15.93 -16.33
C ASP A 469 -24.63 17.42 -16.49
N LYS A 470 -24.88 18.23 -15.46
CA LYS A 470 -24.53 19.67 -15.47
C LYS A 470 -23.02 19.88 -15.60
N PHE A 471 -22.21 19.13 -14.85
CA PHE A 471 -20.75 19.21 -14.91
C PHE A 471 -20.24 18.83 -16.30
N ILE A 472 -20.78 17.77 -16.90
CA ILE A 472 -20.43 17.34 -18.26
C ILE A 472 -20.80 18.45 -19.25
N VAL A 473 -22.00 19.04 -19.15
CA VAL A 473 -22.41 20.15 -20.00
C VAL A 473 -21.50 21.36 -19.83
N ASP A 474 -21.17 21.76 -18.60
CA ASP A 474 -20.29 22.89 -18.30
C ASP A 474 -18.85 22.63 -18.79
N ALA A 475 -18.33 21.42 -18.60
CA ALA A 475 -17.03 20.99 -19.11
C ALA A 475 -16.99 21.00 -20.65
N ILE A 476 -18.02 20.47 -21.28
CA ILE A 476 -18.19 20.46 -22.73
C ILE A 476 -18.25 21.89 -23.27
N HIS A 477 -19.04 22.77 -22.64
CA HIS A 477 -19.12 24.18 -23.02
C HIS A 477 -17.78 24.89 -22.84
N ALA A 478 -17.06 24.65 -21.74
CA ALA A 478 -15.75 25.24 -21.52
C ALA A 478 -14.72 24.77 -22.58
N ILE A 479 -14.72 23.47 -22.90
CA ILE A 479 -13.88 22.90 -23.97
C ILE A 479 -14.24 23.49 -25.33
N PHE A 480 -15.53 23.59 -25.65
CA PHE A 480 -15.99 24.15 -26.92
C PHE A 480 -15.75 25.66 -27.03
N GLN A 481 -15.89 26.43 -25.95
CA GLN A 481 -15.52 27.85 -25.95
C GLN A 481 -14.02 28.04 -26.23
N GLN A 482 -13.16 27.18 -25.69
CA GLN A 482 -11.74 27.18 -26.03
C GLN A 482 -11.49 26.79 -27.50
N TYR A 483 -12.25 25.83 -28.03
CA TYR A 483 -12.15 25.41 -29.43
C TYR A 483 -12.65 26.50 -30.40
N GLU A 484 -13.78 27.15 -30.09
CA GLU A 484 -14.34 28.28 -30.85
C GLU A 484 -13.45 29.52 -30.79
N ALA A 485 -12.74 29.75 -29.67
CA ALA A 485 -11.75 30.82 -29.57
C ALA A 485 -10.48 30.52 -30.40
N ALA A 486 -10.12 29.24 -30.56
CA ALA A 486 -8.97 28.81 -31.35
C ALA A 486 -9.27 28.70 -32.85
N ASP A 487 -10.51 28.38 -33.22
CA ASP A 487 -10.92 28.14 -34.60
C ASP A 487 -11.85 29.25 -35.09
N SER A 488 -11.32 30.13 -35.94
CA SER A 488 -11.97 31.36 -36.42
C SER A 488 -13.13 31.13 -37.41
N GLY A 489 -14.13 30.30 -37.06
CA GLY A 489 -15.44 30.30 -37.71
C GLY A 489 -15.87 29.06 -38.49
N ALA A 490 -15.35 27.86 -38.22
CA ALA A 490 -15.89 26.62 -38.80
C ALA A 490 -16.97 25.98 -37.91
N PRO A 491 -18.12 25.52 -38.47
CA PRO A 491 -19.12 24.80 -37.70
C PRO A 491 -18.62 23.42 -37.25
N LEU A 492 -18.94 23.06 -36.00
CA LEU A 492 -18.61 21.78 -35.36
C LEU A 492 -19.05 20.56 -36.19
N PRO A 493 -18.16 19.61 -36.54
CA PRO A 493 -18.56 18.47 -37.36
C PRO A 493 -18.89 17.19 -36.54
N PRO A 494 -19.77 16.32 -37.05
CA PRO A 494 -19.98 14.94 -36.58
C PRO A 494 -18.74 14.01 -36.77
N ASN A 495 -17.60 14.55 -37.19
CA ASN A 495 -16.40 13.80 -37.57
C ASN A 495 -15.47 13.45 -36.40
N ILE A 496 -15.81 13.76 -35.15
CA ILE A 496 -14.88 13.58 -34.01
C ILE A 496 -14.42 12.12 -33.84
N VAL A 497 -15.30 11.14 -34.07
CA VAL A 497 -14.94 9.71 -33.98
C VAL A 497 -14.09 9.27 -35.18
N SER A 498 -14.40 9.75 -36.39
CA SER A 498 -13.60 9.48 -37.60
C SER A 498 -12.20 10.06 -37.47
N ASN A 499 -12.11 11.33 -37.05
CA ASN A 499 -10.85 12.02 -36.78
C ASN A 499 -10.04 11.28 -35.69
N GLY A 500 -10.72 10.65 -34.71
CA GLY A 500 -10.07 9.82 -33.70
C GLY A 500 -9.36 8.57 -34.23
N PHE A 501 -9.65 8.12 -35.46
CA PHE A 501 -8.92 7.06 -36.18
C PHE A 501 -7.92 7.59 -37.21
N GLU A 502 -7.99 8.88 -37.53
CA GLU A 502 -7.05 9.56 -38.43
C GLU A 502 -5.85 10.14 -37.66
N LEU A 503 -5.97 10.30 -36.33
CA LEU A 503 -4.87 10.71 -35.46
C LEU A 503 -3.80 9.61 -35.40
N THR A 504 -2.62 9.92 -35.91
CA THR A 504 -1.45 9.06 -35.91
C THR A 504 -0.61 9.29 -34.65
N GLN A 505 0.23 8.31 -34.27
CA GLN A 505 1.19 8.48 -33.17
C GLN A 505 2.19 9.62 -33.43
N ASP A 506 2.36 10.02 -34.69
CA ASP A 506 3.27 11.07 -35.13
C ASP A 506 2.62 12.47 -35.16
N ASP A 507 1.32 12.60 -34.86
CA ASP A 507 0.66 13.89 -34.84
C ASP A 507 1.14 14.73 -33.63
N PRO A 508 1.68 15.95 -33.86
CA PRO A 508 2.19 16.80 -32.79
C PRO A 508 1.06 17.15 -31.81
N GLY A 509 1.21 16.75 -30.55
CA GLY A 509 0.19 16.89 -29.50
C GLY A 509 -0.48 15.58 -29.05
N PHE A 510 -0.16 14.43 -29.65
CA PHE A 510 -0.71 13.14 -29.21
C PHE A 510 -0.01 12.65 -27.91
N PRO A 511 -0.71 12.60 -26.76
CA PRO A 511 -0.10 12.40 -25.43
C PRO A 511 0.53 11.02 -25.17
N PHE A 512 0.18 10.02 -25.98
CA PHE A 512 0.23 8.62 -25.53
C PHE A 512 1.41 7.82 -26.07
N SER A 513 2.36 8.44 -26.77
CA SER A 513 3.51 7.75 -27.34
C SER A 513 4.60 7.37 -26.32
N GLN A 514 4.58 7.93 -25.10
CA GLN A 514 5.69 7.78 -24.15
C GLN A 514 5.56 6.64 -23.15
N HIS A 515 4.39 6.00 -23.04
CA HIS A 515 4.21 4.84 -22.16
C HIS A 515 3.69 3.70 -23.04
N GLY A 516 4.60 2.77 -23.38
CA GLY A 516 4.38 1.72 -24.38
C GLY A 516 3.00 1.06 -24.32
N LEU A 517 2.48 0.72 -25.51
CA LEU A 517 1.22 -0.02 -25.70
C LEU A 517 -0.04 0.67 -25.13
N GLY A 518 -0.15 2.00 -25.27
CA GLY A 518 -1.42 2.68 -25.02
C GLY A 518 -2.50 2.28 -26.03
N ASP A 519 -3.70 1.92 -25.54
CA ASP A 519 -4.87 1.67 -26.38
C ASP A 519 -5.15 2.85 -27.33
N HIS A 520 -5.38 2.55 -28.60
CA HIS A 520 -5.72 3.55 -29.59
C HIS A 520 -7.05 4.26 -29.25
N VAL A 521 -7.02 5.60 -29.19
CA VAL A 521 -8.15 6.43 -28.71
C VAL A 521 -9.43 6.17 -29.50
N GLY A 522 -9.33 6.05 -30.83
CA GLY A 522 -10.47 5.70 -31.68
C GLY A 522 -11.07 4.34 -31.33
N ALA A 523 -10.25 3.34 -31.00
CA ALA A 523 -10.72 2.00 -30.66
C ALA A 523 -11.39 1.98 -29.28
N VAL A 524 -10.85 2.72 -28.30
CA VAL A 524 -11.47 2.93 -26.98
C VAL A 524 -12.82 3.66 -27.12
N ALA A 525 -12.87 4.72 -27.94
CA ALA A 525 -14.09 5.47 -28.19
C ALA A 525 -15.17 4.61 -28.86
N LEU A 526 -14.77 3.84 -29.88
CA LEU A 526 -15.66 2.90 -30.58
C LEU A 526 -16.21 1.84 -29.64
N ARG A 527 -15.37 1.27 -28.77
CA ARG A 527 -15.83 0.30 -27.75
C ARG A 527 -16.83 0.91 -26.78
N LYS A 528 -16.56 2.11 -26.26
CA LYS A 528 -17.50 2.80 -25.36
C LYS A 528 -18.84 3.10 -26.05
N LEU A 529 -18.79 3.51 -27.31
CA LEU A 529 -19.96 3.82 -28.12
C LEU A 529 -20.80 2.55 -28.38
N THR A 530 -20.17 1.48 -28.84
CA THR A 530 -20.86 0.19 -29.10
C THR A 530 -21.35 -0.48 -27.82
N LEU A 531 -20.65 -0.35 -26.69
CA LEU A 531 -21.12 -0.84 -25.39
C LEU A 531 -22.44 -0.15 -24.96
N ARG A 532 -22.56 1.17 -25.19
CA ARG A 532 -23.76 1.94 -24.79
C ARG A 532 -24.88 1.89 -25.81
N CYS A 533 -24.54 1.85 -27.10
CA CYS A 533 -25.46 2.03 -28.21
C CYS A 533 -25.56 0.81 -29.13
N GLY A 534 -25.02 -0.36 -28.74
CA GLY A 534 -24.82 -1.52 -29.62
C GLY A 534 -26.05 -1.96 -30.41
N SER A 535 -27.24 -1.87 -29.81
CA SER A 535 -28.51 -2.20 -30.49
C SER A 535 -28.81 -1.35 -31.74
N HIS A 536 -28.22 -0.16 -31.85
CA HIS A 536 -28.36 0.73 -33.02
C HIS A 536 -27.33 0.45 -34.12
N PHE A 537 -26.29 -0.32 -33.84
CA PHE A 537 -25.19 -0.59 -34.76
C PHE A 537 -25.42 -1.85 -35.60
N PHE A 538 -26.39 -2.71 -35.26
CA PHE A 538 -26.64 -3.92 -36.04
C PHE A 538 -27.42 -3.62 -37.33
N ASN A 539 -26.71 -3.22 -38.36
CA ASN A 539 -27.19 -3.11 -39.74
C ASN A 539 -26.03 -3.40 -40.72
N PRO A 540 -26.31 -3.79 -41.97
CA PRO A 540 -25.27 -4.23 -42.90
C PRO A 540 -24.13 -3.22 -43.07
N LEU A 541 -24.44 -1.92 -43.18
CA LEU A 541 -23.42 -0.89 -43.38
C LEU A 541 -22.43 -0.79 -42.21
N TRP A 542 -22.94 -0.76 -40.98
CA TRP A 542 -22.10 -0.66 -39.79
C TRP A 542 -21.34 -1.96 -39.51
N MET A 543 -21.96 -3.12 -39.70
CA MET A 543 -21.28 -4.40 -39.52
C MET A 543 -20.18 -4.60 -40.56
N ASP A 544 -20.46 -4.30 -41.84
CA ASP A 544 -19.45 -4.33 -42.90
C ASP A 544 -18.30 -3.37 -42.60
N ALA A 545 -18.59 -2.15 -42.13
CA ALA A 545 -17.57 -1.17 -41.77
C ALA A 545 -16.68 -1.66 -40.60
N LEU A 546 -17.27 -2.23 -39.54
CA LEU A 546 -16.53 -2.73 -38.39
C LEU A 546 -15.66 -3.96 -38.75
N VAL A 547 -16.20 -4.89 -39.52
CA VAL A 547 -15.45 -6.07 -39.98
C VAL A 547 -14.35 -5.66 -40.96
N ASN A 548 -14.61 -4.72 -41.87
CA ASN A 548 -13.59 -4.17 -42.76
C ASN A 548 -12.50 -3.42 -41.98
N LEU A 549 -12.85 -2.67 -40.93
CA LEU A 549 -11.88 -2.02 -40.07
C LEU A 549 -10.93 -3.06 -39.44
N TYR A 550 -11.47 -4.16 -38.90
CA TYR A 550 -10.65 -5.24 -38.37
C TYR A 550 -9.78 -5.90 -39.46
N ARG A 551 -10.38 -6.24 -40.61
CA ARG A 551 -9.70 -6.86 -41.76
C ARG A 551 -8.54 -6.00 -42.28
N SER A 552 -8.76 -4.71 -42.49
CA SER A 552 -7.76 -3.78 -43.01
C SER A 552 -6.59 -3.63 -42.04
N ASN A 553 -6.86 -3.59 -40.73
CA ASN A 553 -5.79 -3.60 -39.73
C ASN A 553 -4.99 -4.90 -39.78
N ARG A 554 -5.63 -6.07 -39.84
CA ARG A 554 -4.91 -7.36 -39.98
C ARG A 554 -4.06 -7.45 -41.25
N ALA A 555 -4.56 -6.93 -42.37
CA ALA A 555 -3.81 -6.90 -43.62
C ALA A 555 -2.59 -5.95 -43.58
N ALA A 556 -2.63 -4.91 -42.74
CA ALA A 556 -1.53 -3.97 -42.56
C ALA A 556 -0.40 -4.52 -41.68
N VAL A 557 -0.65 -5.57 -40.86
CA VAL A 557 0.38 -6.21 -40.01
C VAL A 557 1.49 -6.80 -40.88
N GLY A 558 2.64 -6.12 -40.92
CA GLY A 558 3.81 -6.46 -41.73
C GLY A 558 4.10 -5.49 -42.88
N SER A 559 3.23 -4.51 -43.11
CA SER A 559 3.49 -3.41 -44.04
C SER A 559 4.11 -2.22 -43.30
N PRO A 560 5.34 -1.79 -43.62
CA PRO A 560 5.98 -0.66 -42.95
C PRO A 560 5.33 0.70 -43.26
N SER A 561 4.38 0.76 -44.20
CA SER A 561 3.82 2.02 -44.71
C SER A 561 2.42 2.37 -44.21
N SER A 562 1.79 1.54 -43.37
CA SER A 562 0.43 1.80 -42.89
C SER A 562 0.38 1.75 -41.36
N PRO A 563 -0.18 2.78 -40.69
CA PRO A 563 -0.39 2.73 -39.25
C PRO A 563 -1.37 1.58 -38.97
N CYS A 564 -0.87 0.55 -38.29
CA CYS A 564 -1.64 -0.65 -37.96
C CYS A 564 -2.01 -0.60 -36.48
N LEU A 565 -3.30 -0.76 -36.17
CA LEU A 565 -3.75 -1.05 -34.82
C LEU A 565 -3.34 -2.50 -34.49
N SER A 566 -2.35 -2.67 -33.62
CA SER A 566 -1.90 -3.99 -33.14
C SER A 566 -2.32 -4.22 -31.69
N GLY A 567 -2.28 -5.49 -31.27
CA GLY A 567 -2.43 -5.89 -29.87
C GLY A 567 -3.80 -5.49 -29.30
N ASP A 568 -3.78 -4.82 -28.16
CA ASP A 568 -5.00 -4.43 -27.45
C ASP A 568 -5.95 -3.54 -28.30
N SER A 569 -5.42 -2.71 -29.18
CA SER A 569 -6.25 -1.84 -30.02
C SER A 569 -7.11 -2.63 -31.02
N ALA A 570 -6.54 -3.69 -31.61
CA ALA A 570 -7.29 -4.59 -32.48
C ALA A 570 -8.31 -5.41 -31.68
N ARG A 571 -7.93 -5.85 -30.47
CA ARG A 571 -8.83 -6.52 -29.52
C ARG A 571 -10.04 -5.67 -29.16
N LEU A 572 -9.87 -4.35 -28.97
CA LEU A 572 -10.97 -3.41 -28.70
C LEU A 572 -11.96 -3.30 -29.87
N ILE A 573 -11.50 -3.45 -31.13
CA ILE A 573 -12.40 -3.49 -32.29
C ILE A 573 -13.24 -4.77 -32.25
N VAL A 574 -12.62 -5.92 -31.94
CA VAL A 574 -13.34 -7.19 -31.78
C VAL A 574 -14.37 -7.08 -30.64
N ASP A 575 -14.00 -6.50 -29.50
CA ASP A 575 -14.91 -6.26 -28.37
C ASP A 575 -16.08 -5.35 -28.77
N SER A 576 -15.80 -4.31 -29.56
CA SER A 576 -16.83 -3.42 -30.11
C SER A 576 -17.84 -4.17 -30.98
N ILE A 577 -17.35 -5.05 -31.87
CA ILE A 577 -18.22 -5.92 -32.68
C ILE A 577 -19.05 -6.84 -31.78
N CYS A 578 -18.43 -7.46 -30.76
CA CYS A 578 -19.13 -8.34 -29.83
C CYS A 578 -20.24 -7.62 -29.05
N HIS A 579 -20.05 -6.35 -28.66
CA HIS A 579 -21.10 -5.55 -28.04
C HIS A 579 -22.31 -5.39 -28.95
N VAL A 580 -22.10 -5.17 -30.25
CA VAL A 580 -23.20 -5.13 -31.23
C VAL A 580 -23.86 -6.51 -31.36
N LEU A 581 -23.06 -7.57 -31.52
CA LEU A 581 -23.57 -8.95 -31.68
C LEU A 581 -24.32 -9.47 -30.44
N SER A 582 -23.99 -8.98 -29.26
CA SER A 582 -24.69 -9.32 -28.01
C SER A 582 -26.16 -8.90 -27.99
N THR A 583 -26.58 -8.04 -28.93
CA THR A 583 -27.94 -7.50 -29.04
C THR A 583 -28.84 -8.21 -30.04
N VAL A 584 -28.35 -9.26 -30.72
CA VAL A 584 -29.08 -9.95 -31.81
C VAL A 584 -29.11 -11.46 -31.65
N SER A 585 -29.92 -12.16 -32.45
CA SER A 585 -30.05 -13.62 -32.40
C SER A 585 -28.79 -14.34 -32.93
N TYR A 586 -28.59 -15.61 -32.58
CA TYR A 586 -27.48 -16.41 -33.12
C TYR A 586 -27.54 -16.56 -34.64
N LYS A 587 -28.74 -16.61 -35.21
CA LYS A 587 -28.91 -16.64 -36.67
C LYS A 587 -28.33 -15.41 -37.35
N ASP A 588 -28.51 -14.24 -36.73
CA ASP A 588 -28.04 -12.96 -37.28
C ASP A 588 -26.56 -12.71 -36.93
N ALA A 589 -26.11 -13.18 -35.78
CA ALA A 589 -24.71 -13.06 -35.37
C ALA A 589 -23.77 -14.02 -36.10
N LEU A 590 -24.23 -15.22 -36.47
CA LEU A 590 -23.42 -16.28 -37.06
C LEU A 590 -22.62 -15.83 -38.30
N PRO A 591 -23.20 -15.16 -39.31
CA PRO A 591 -22.45 -14.75 -40.49
C PRO A 591 -21.27 -13.81 -40.17
N VAL A 592 -21.47 -12.89 -39.23
CA VAL A 592 -20.42 -11.94 -38.80
C VAL A 592 -19.31 -12.65 -38.03
N VAL A 593 -19.67 -13.57 -37.14
CA VAL A 593 -18.70 -14.36 -36.38
C VAL A 593 -17.92 -15.31 -37.29
N GLU A 594 -18.58 -15.92 -38.28
CA GLU A 594 -17.90 -16.74 -39.29
C GLU A 594 -16.94 -15.92 -40.13
N GLU A 595 -17.31 -14.70 -40.54
CA GLU A 595 -16.44 -13.80 -41.30
C GLU A 595 -15.21 -13.38 -40.49
N LEU A 596 -15.38 -13.00 -39.21
CA LEU A 596 -14.26 -12.72 -38.30
C LEU A 596 -13.38 -13.95 -38.09
N GLY A 597 -14.00 -15.11 -37.90
CA GLY A 597 -13.30 -16.39 -37.79
C GLY A 597 -12.46 -16.69 -39.02
N ILE A 598 -13.01 -16.51 -40.23
CA ILE A 598 -12.27 -16.69 -41.48
C ILE A 598 -11.05 -15.76 -41.54
N ILE A 599 -11.20 -14.48 -41.16
CA ILE A 599 -10.07 -13.54 -41.14
C ILE A 599 -8.97 -14.03 -40.18
N MET A 600 -9.33 -14.39 -38.95
CA MET A 600 -8.38 -14.82 -37.91
C MET A 600 -7.69 -16.14 -38.29
N PHE A 601 -8.46 -17.14 -38.71
CA PHE A 601 -7.93 -18.46 -39.05
C PHE A 601 -7.18 -18.48 -40.39
N ALA A 602 -7.51 -17.62 -41.35
CA ALA A 602 -6.71 -17.46 -42.56
C ALA A 602 -5.33 -16.87 -42.23
N ASP A 603 -5.26 -15.89 -41.33
CA ASP A 603 -4.00 -15.30 -40.88
C ASP A 603 -3.15 -16.35 -40.13
N LEU A 604 -3.75 -17.06 -39.17
CA LEU A 604 -3.11 -18.19 -38.47
C LEU A 604 -2.59 -19.26 -39.44
N ALA A 605 -3.41 -19.73 -40.38
CA ALA A 605 -3.01 -20.76 -41.34
C ALA A 605 -1.90 -20.30 -42.29
N SER A 606 -1.93 -19.03 -42.71
CA SER A 606 -0.94 -18.46 -43.63
C SER A 606 0.44 -18.32 -42.99
N ARG A 607 0.49 -17.96 -41.71
CA ARG A 607 1.73 -17.73 -40.98
C ARG A 607 2.25 -18.98 -40.29
N PHE A 608 1.37 -19.92 -39.91
CA PHE A 608 1.71 -21.11 -39.12
C PHE A 608 2.95 -21.87 -39.62
N ASN A 609 3.10 -22.09 -40.94
CA ASN A 609 4.26 -22.82 -41.50
C ASN A 609 5.60 -22.07 -41.35
N GLN A 610 5.56 -20.78 -41.01
CA GLN A 610 6.71 -19.91 -40.82
C GLN A 610 6.98 -19.63 -39.34
N LEU A 611 6.03 -19.95 -38.45
CA LEU A 611 6.17 -19.66 -37.03
C LEU A 611 7.23 -20.58 -36.41
N SER A 612 8.05 -20.03 -35.52
CA SER A 612 8.99 -20.79 -34.67
C SER A 612 8.67 -20.58 -33.20
N ALA A 613 8.74 -21.65 -32.39
CA ALA A 613 8.60 -21.56 -30.93
C ALA A 613 9.73 -20.73 -30.28
N ASP A 614 10.85 -20.59 -30.98
CA ASP A 614 12.00 -19.78 -30.55
C ASP A 614 11.91 -18.31 -31.02
N ASP A 615 10.88 -17.95 -31.80
CA ASP A 615 10.67 -16.60 -32.32
C ASP A 615 9.60 -15.85 -31.49
N GLU A 616 10.05 -14.83 -30.76
CA GLU A 616 9.20 -13.99 -29.90
C GLU A 616 8.05 -13.34 -30.69
N SER A 617 8.29 -12.95 -31.94
CA SER A 617 7.24 -12.35 -32.78
C SER A 617 6.15 -13.34 -33.18
N SER A 618 6.50 -14.63 -33.32
CA SER A 618 5.57 -15.72 -33.56
C SER A 618 4.69 -15.97 -32.31
N VAL A 619 5.30 -15.93 -31.12
CA VAL A 619 4.60 -16.08 -29.84
C VAL A 619 3.63 -14.92 -29.62
N GLU A 620 4.08 -13.67 -29.79
CA GLU A 620 3.26 -12.46 -29.64
C GLU A 620 2.04 -12.49 -30.58
N PHE A 621 2.25 -12.86 -31.84
CA PHE A 621 1.17 -13.02 -32.82
C PHE A 621 0.12 -14.06 -32.40
N LEU A 622 0.55 -15.23 -31.91
CA LEU A 622 -0.37 -16.28 -31.46
C LEU A 622 -1.15 -15.83 -30.22
N CYS A 623 -0.49 -15.20 -29.26
CA CYS A 623 -1.11 -14.62 -28.08
C CYS A 623 -2.16 -13.57 -28.45
N GLU A 624 -1.86 -12.69 -29.41
CA GLU A 624 -2.82 -11.70 -29.94
C GLU A 624 -4.06 -12.39 -30.55
N MET A 625 -3.86 -13.40 -31.41
CA MET A 625 -4.96 -14.12 -32.05
C MET A 625 -5.84 -14.89 -31.06
N PHE A 626 -5.25 -15.57 -30.07
CA PHE A 626 -6.02 -16.23 -29.02
C PHE A 626 -6.77 -15.24 -28.14
N ASN A 627 -6.22 -14.06 -27.88
CA ASN A 627 -6.93 -12.99 -27.18
C ASN A 627 -8.15 -12.48 -27.97
N HIS A 628 -8.03 -12.30 -29.29
CA HIS A 628 -9.16 -11.89 -30.12
C HIS A 628 -10.27 -12.96 -30.14
N LEU A 629 -9.90 -14.23 -30.27
CA LEU A 629 -10.84 -15.35 -30.19
C LEU A 629 -11.48 -15.46 -28.80
N HIS A 630 -10.72 -15.20 -27.72
CA HIS A 630 -11.22 -15.23 -26.36
C HIS A 630 -12.28 -14.16 -26.13
N VAL A 631 -12.08 -12.94 -26.66
CA VAL A 631 -13.09 -11.87 -26.62
C VAL A 631 -14.36 -12.31 -27.34
N LEU A 632 -14.25 -12.90 -28.54
CA LEU A 632 -15.42 -13.45 -29.25
C LEU A 632 -16.17 -14.49 -28.41
N ALA A 633 -15.45 -15.42 -27.79
CA ALA A 633 -16.02 -16.52 -27.02
C ALA A 633 -16.72 -16.08 -25.72
N THR A 634 -16.26 -15.00 -25.10
CA THR A 634 -16.75 -14.56 -23.77
C THR A 634 -17.74 -13.40 -23.82
N ARG A 635 -17.74 -12.61 -24.90
CA ARG A 635 -18.59 -11.41 -25.02
C ARG A 635 -19.89 -11.65 -25.78
N VAL A 636 -19.95 -12.67 -26.63
CA VAL A 636 -21.22 -13.12 -27.22
C VAL A 636 -21.96 -13.93 -26.14
N PRO A 637 -23.10 -13.45 -25.62
CA PRO A 637 -23.76 -14.07 -24.49
C PRO A 637 -24.42 -15.40 -24.87
N LEU A 638 -24.54 -16.28 -23.87
CA LEU A 638 -25.37 -17.49 -23.99
C LEU A 638 -26.84 -17.09 -24.14
N GLN A 639 -27.49 -17.52 -25.21
CA GLN A 639 -28.90 -17.34 -25.48
C GLN A 639 -29.60 -18.69 -25.34
N MET A 640 -30.54 -18.75 -24.40
CA MET A 640 -31.42 -19.92 -24.26
C MET A 640 -32.39 -19.94 -25.45
N ASP A 641 -32.80 -21.14 -25.88
CA ASP A 641 -33.82 -21.36 -26.92
C ASP A 641 -33.44 -21.02 -28.37
N GLN A 642 -32.15 -21.09 -28.72
CA GLN A 642 -31.71 -20.95 -30.11
C GLN A 642 -31.68 -22.32 -30.83
N GLU A 643 -32.16 -22.36 -32.07
CA GLU A 643 -32.12 -23.57 -32.92
C GLU A 643 -30.70 -23.91 -33.41
N ILE A 644 -29.80 -22.92 -33.38
CA ILE A 644 -28.45 -23.00 -33.92
C ILE A 644 -27.46 -23.01 -32.75
N SER A 645 -26.41 -23.82 -32.86
CA SER A 645 -25.28 -23.82 -31.95
C SER A 645 -24.64 -22.44 -31.84
N HIS A 646 -23.99 -22.16 -30.70
CA HIS A 646 -23.31 -20.89 -30.47
C HIS A 646 -22.37 -20.53 -31.65
N PRO A 647 -22.43 -19.30 -32.21
CA PRO A 647 -21.66 -18.91 -33.39
C PRO A 647 -20.15 -19.18 -33.29
N VAL A 648 -19.54 -18.87 -32.15
CA VAL A 648 -18.10 -19.08 -31.92
C VAL A 648 -17.75 -20.57 -31.85
N LEU A 649 -18.65 -21.39 -31.30
CA LEU A 649 -18.45 -22.84 -31.24
C LEU A 649 -18.42 -23.44 -32.65
N CYS A 650 -19.33 -23.01 -33.53
CA CYS A 650 -19.33 -23.42 -34.93
C CYS A 650 -18.00 -23.11 -35.64
N VAL A 651 -17.43 -21.91 -35.40
CA VAL A 651 -16.14 -21.51 -35.97
C VAL A 651 -15.00 -22.37 -35.42
N LEU A 652 -14.92 -22.54 -34.10
CA LEU A 652 -13.87 -23.32 -33.45
C LEU A 652 -13.90 -24.79 -33.87
N GLN A 653 -15.08 -25.41 -33.95
CA GLN A 653 -15.24 -26.79 -34.42
C GLN A 653 -14.80 -26.96 -35.88
N LYS A 654 -15.15 -26.00 -36.75
CA LYS A 654 -14.76 -26.03 -38.17
C LYS A 654 -13.25 -25.84 -38.38
N GLN A 655 -12.58 -25.10 -37.50
CA GLN A 655 -11.17 -24.71 -37.63
C GLN A 655 -10.26 -25.41 -36.62
N TRP A 656 -10.75 -26.45 -35.94
CA TRP A 656 -10.03 -27.12 -34.86
C TRP A 656 -8.67 -27.69 -35.32
N ASP A 657 -8.58 -28.24 -36.53
CA ASP A 657 -7.34 -28.82 -37.05
C ASP A 657 -6.16 -27.82 -37.05
N ILE A 658 -6.45 -26.53 -37.29
CA ILE A 658 -5.43 -25.46 -37.25
C ILE A 658 -4.97 -25.25 -35.81
N VAL A 659 -5.93 -25.16 -34.88
CA VAL A 659 -5.67 -24.96 -33.44
C VAL A 659 -4.90 -26.14 -32.86
N GLU A 660 -5.29 -27.37 -33.19
CA GLU A 660 -4.61 -28.58 -32.76
C GLU A 660 -3.17 -28.63 -33.29
N THR A 661 -2.97 -28.21 -34.53
CA THR A 661 -1.62 -28.13 -35.11
C THR A 661 -0.75 -27.12 -34.37
N ILE A 662 -1.28 -25.93 -34.05
CA ILE A 662 -0.59 -24.93 -33.23
C ILE A 662 -0.26 -25.53 -31.85
N LEU A 663 -1.23 -26.19 -31.22
CA LEU A 663 -1.05 -26.82 -29.91
C LEU A 663 0.04 -27.90 -29.91
N ARG A 664 0.20 -28.67 -30.99
CA ARG A 664 1.28 -29.67 -31.08
C ARG A 664 2.67 -29.05 -31.17
N VAL A 665 2.79 -27.84 -31.73
CA VAL A 665 4.06 -27.13 -31.91
C VAL A 665 4.38 -26.23 -30.72
N TYR A 666 3.39 -25.48 -30.22
CA TYR A 666 3.53 -24.46 -29.17
C TYR A 666 3.01 -24.92 -27.81
N GLY A 667 2.57 -26.17 -27.66
CA GLY A 667 1.97 -26.68 -26.42
C GLY A 667 2.88 -26.72 -25.21
N CYS A 668 4.18 -26.42 -25.37
CA CYS A 668 5.15 -26.25 -24.30
C CYS A 668 5.58 -24.78 -24.07
N SER A 669 5.07 -23.82 -24.84
CA SER A 669 5.32 -22.39 -24.65
C SER A 669 4.33 -21.84 -23.63
N GLU A 670 4.81 -21.48 -22.44
CA GLU A 670 3.97 -21.01 -21.32
C GLU A 670 3.04 -19.86 -21.73
N GLU A 671 3.57 -18.84 -22.41
CA GLU A 671 2.80 -17.66 -22.86
C GLU A 671 1.65 -18.03 -23.80
N VAL A 672 1.93 -18.85 -24.83
CA VAL A 672 0.92 -19.28 -25.79
C VAL A 672 -0.12 -20.17 -25.13
N VAL A 673 0.33 -21.08 -24.27
CA VAL A 673 -0.54 -22.03 -23.55
C VAL A 673 -1.46 -21.32 -22.59
N GLU A 674 -1.00 -20.27 -21.90
CA GLU A 674 -1.84 -19.46 -21.02
C GLU A 674 -2.99 -18.81 -21.81
N GLN A 675 -2.68 -18.12 -22.92
CA GLN A 675 -3.70 -17.44 -23.74
C GLN A 675 -4.66 -18.43 -24.41
N PHE A 676 -4.12 -19.54 -24.92
CA PHE A 676 -4.92 -20.62 -25.49
C PHE A 676 -5.85 -21.26 -24.45
N SER A 677 -5.34 -21.51 -23.24
CA SER A 677 -6.12 -22.07 -22.15
C SER A 677 -7.19 -21.08 -21.69
N ALA A 678 -6.88 -19.78 -21.61
CA ALA A 678 -7.86 -18.74 -21.30
C ALA A 678 -9.00 -18.69 -22.31
N LEU A 679 -8.70 -18.81 -23.61
CA LEU A 679 -9.72 -18.99 -24.66
C LEU A 679 -10.62 -20.19 -24.36
N LEU A 680 -10.05 -21.38 -24.16
CA LEU A 680 -10.84 -22.59 -23.94
C LEU A 680 -11.64 -22.56 -22.64
N VAL A 681 -11.06 -22.07 -21.54
CA VAL A 681 -11.76 -21.84 -20.27
C VAL A 681 -12.96 -20.92 -20.50
N GLY A 682 -12.75 -19.79 -21.19
CA GLY A 682 -13.82 -18.85 -21.53
C GLY A 682 -14.95 -19.50 -22.34
N VAL A 683 -14.61 -20.34 -23.33
CA VAL A 683 -15.58 -21.11 -24.13
C VAL A 683 -16.37 -22.09 -23.25
N PHE A 684 -15.70 -22.88 -22.41
CA PHE A 684 -16.38 -23.88 -21.60
C PHE A 684 -17.23 -23.23 -20.50
N GLU A 685 -16.73 -22.23 -19.80
CA GLU A 685 -17.49 -21.54 -18.76
C GLU A 685 -18.69 -20.76 -19.32
N SER A 686 -18.58 -20.15 -20.51
CA SER A 686 -19.67 -19.40 -21.15
C SER A 686 -20.74 -20.29 -21.78
N LEU A 687 -20.33 -21.38 -22.46
CA LEU A 687 -21.23 -22.22 -23.25
C LEU A 687 -21.74 -23.46 -22.51
N ARG A 688 -21.06 -23.84 -21.42
CA ARG A 688 -21.39 -25.00 -20.58
C ARG A 688 -21.64 -26.26 -21.42
N SER A 689 -22.80 -26.89 -21.26
CA SER A 689 -23.18 -28.13 -21.92
C SER A 689 -23.20 -28.04 -23.45
N GLN A 690 -23.34 -26.84 -24.05
CA GLN A 690 -23.28 -26.71 -25.51
C GLN A 690 -21.89 -27.02 -26.07
N ALA A 691 -20.82 -26.86 -25.28
CA ALA A 691 -19.46 -27.11 -25.70
C ALA A 691 -18.98 -28.56 -25.47
N LEU A 692 -19.86 -29.48 -25.04
CA LEU A 692 -19.48 -30.84 -24.66
C LEU A 692 -18.89 -31.67 -25.81
N GLU A 693 -19.41 -31.49 -27.04
CA GLU A 693 -18.85 -32.14 -28.23
C GLU A 693 -17.42 -31.69 -28.51
N LEU A 694 -17.17 -30.38 -28.41
CA LEU A 694 -15.82 -29.85 -28.54
C LEU A 694 -14.92 -30.36 -27.40
N ALA A 695 -15.39 -30.30 -26.15
CA ALA A 695 -14.64 -30.81 -25.00
C ALA A 695 -14.17 -32.27 -25.20
N SER A 696 -15.07 -33.12 -25.71
CA SER A 696 -14.77 -34.53 -25.99
C SER A 696 -13.74 -34.69 -27.11
N ALA A 697 -13.82 -33.87 -28.16
CA ALA A 697 -12.89 -33.90 -29.28
C ALA A 697 -11.47 -33.45 -28.88
N ILE A 698 -11.35 -32.44 -28.01
CA ILE A 698 -10.06 -31.83 -27.69
C ILE A 698 -9.32 -32.48 -26.51
N MET A 699 -10.03 -33.22 -25.64
CA MET A 699 -9.46 -33.82 -24.43
C MET A 699 -8.18 -34.65 -24.68
N PRO A 700 -8.07 -35.49 -25.72
CA PRO A 700 -6.84 -36.24 -26.00
C PRO A 700 -5.63 -35.34 -26.24
N ALA A 701 -5.80 -34.26 -26.99
CA ALA A 701 -4.73 -33.31 -27.29
C ALA A 701 -4.30 -32.53 -26.03
N LEU A 702 -5.24 -32.16 -25.17
CA LEU A 702 -4.95 -31.53 -23.87
C LEU A 702 -4.14 -32.45 -22.96
N LEU A 703 -4.53 -33.73 -22.85
CA LEU A 703 -3.80 -34.71 -22.05
C LEU A 703 -2.40 -34.96 -22.60
N GLU A 704 -2.25 -35.05 -23.92
CA GLU A 704 -0.95 -35.19 -24.57
C GLU A 704 -0.04 -34.01 -24.22
N GLN A 705 -0.49 -32.76 -24.43
CA GLN A 705 0.36 -31.60 -24.13
C GLN A 705 0.64 -31.46 -22.63
N PHE A 706 -0.36 -31.69 -21.77
CA PHE A 706 -0.15 -31.69 -20.33
C PHE A 706 0.92 -32.70 -19.90
N SER A 707 0.92 -33.92 -20.47
CA SER A 707 1.95 -34.93 -20.16
C SER A 707 3.37 -34.53 -20.60
N ARG A 708 3.49 -33.57 -21.53
CA ARG A 708 4.78 -33.07 -22.04
C ARG A 708 5.27 -31.85 -21.26
N SER A 709 4.40 -30.91 -20.93
CA SER A 709 4.79 -29.64 -20.30
C SER A 709 4.55 -29.59 -18.79
N TYR A 710 3.57 -30.33 -18.27
CA TYR A 710 3.05 -30.21 -16.90
C TYR A 710 2.55 -28.79 -16.55
N ASP A 711 2.10 -28.02 -17.55
CA ASP A 711 1.57 -26.68 -17.34
C ASP A 711 0.19 -26.72 -16.66
N GLY A 712 0.01 -25.93 -15.59
CA GLY A 712 -1.23 -25.85 -14.82
C GLY A 712 -2.43 -25.29 -15.60
N SER A 713 -2.19 -24.54 -16.68
CA SER A 713 -3.22 -23.94 -17.53
C SER A 713 -4.08 -25.02 -18.20
N TYR A 714 -3.48 -26.15 -18.58
CA TYR A 714 -4.24 -27.30 -19.10
C TYR A 714 -5.19 -27.90 -18.06
N LEU A 715 -4.79 -27.96 -16.79
CA LEU A 715 -5.68 -28.41 -15.72
C LEU A 715 -6.84 -27.44 -15.52
N SER A 716 -6.64 -26.13 -15.76
CA SER A 716 -7.70 -25.13 -15.70
C SER A 716 -8.73 -25.32 -16.83
N VAL A 717 -8.28 -25.72 -18.03
CA VAL A 717 -9.19 -26.11 -19.13
C VAL A 717 -9.96 -27.37 -18.77
N ILE A 718 -9.27 -28.42 -18.29
CA ILE A 718 -9.89 -29.70 -17.90
C ILE A 718 -10.90 -29.50 -16.76
N ARG A 719 -10.58 -28.64 -15.78
CA ARG A 719 -11.50 -28.21 -14.73
C ARG A 719 -12.78 -27.61 -15.29
N SER A 720 -12.65 -26.74 -16.29
CA SER A 720 -13.80 -26.10 -16.94
C SER A 720 -14.63 -27.09 -17.74
N ILE A 721 -13.99 -28.05 -18.43
CA ILE A 721 -14.66 -29.18 -19.09
C ILE A 721 -15.46 -30.01 -18.09
N ILE A 722 -14.88 -30.33 -16.93
CA ILE A 722 -15.59 -31.05 -15.87
C ILE A 722 -16.82 -30.25 -15.42
N GLY A 723 -16.72 -28.94 -15.25
CA GLY A 723 -17.88 -28.09 -14.91
C GLY A 723 -19.00 -28.07 -15.96
N CYS A 724 -18.71 -28.49 -17.20
CA CYS A 724 -19.67 -28.55 -18.30
C CYS A 724 -20.33 -29.92 -18.50
N ALA A 725 -19.78 -30.97 -17.89
CA ALA A 725 -20.19 -32.33 -18.16
C ALA A 725 -21.59 -32.63 -17.59
N GLY A 726 -22.33 -33.50 -18.28
CA GLY A 726 -23.58 -34.05 -17.75
C GLY A 726 -23.33 -35.18 -16.74
N ASP A 727 -24.38 -35.59 -16.04
CA ASP A 727 -24.35 -36.72 -15.12
C ASP A 727 -24.51 -38.09 -15.83
N ASP A 728 -24.21 -38.17 -17.13
CA ASP A 728 -24.29 -39.43 -17.86
C ASP A 728 -23.09 -40.35 -17.52
N GLU A 729 -23.36 -41.65 -17.50
CA GLU A 729 -22.39 -42.65 -17.06
C GLU A 729 -21.15 -42.72 -17.97
N ALA A 730 -21.29 -42.48 -19.27
CA ALA A 730 -20.18 -42.54 -20.22
C ALA A 730 -19.20 -41.37 -20.02
N SER A 731 -19.73 -40.16 -19.82
CA SER A 731 -18.94 -38.98 -19.44
C SER A 731 -18.27 -39.19 -18.09
N ALA A 732 -18.98 -39.72 -17.10
CA ALA A 732 -18.43 -39.98 -15.77
C ALA A 732 -17.23 -40.96 -15.80
N VAL A 733 -17.32 -42.06 -16.56
CA VAL A 733 -16.22 -43.03 -16.72
C VAL A 733 -15.01 -42.38 -17.39
N SER A 734 -15.24 -41.62 -18.46
CA SER A 734 -14.17 -40.95 -19.20
C SER A 734 -13.45 -39.90 -18.36
N LEU A 735 -14.21 -39.05 -17.65
CA LEU A 735 -13.68 -38.03 -16.77
C LEU A 735 -13.02 -38.59 -15.51
N THR A 736 -13.48 -39.73 -14.99
CA THR A 736 -12.80 -40.44 -13.90
C THR A 736 -11.39 -40.84 -14.33
N ARG A 737 -11.24 -41.36 -15.55
CA ARG A 737 -9.92 -41.69 -16.10
C ARG A 737 -9.05 -40.45 -16.29
N VAL A 738 -9.63 -39.35 -16.80
CA VAL A 738 -8.92 -38.06 -16.93
C VAL A 738 -8.41 -37.59 -15.56
N MET A 739 -9.26 -37.60 -14.52
CA MET A 739 -8.90 -37.18 -13.17
C MET A 739 -7.74 -37.99 -12.58
N VAL A 740 -7.71 -39.31 -12.80
CA VAL A 740 -6.60 -40.17 -12.38
C VAL A 740 -5.31 -39.76 -13.11
N ILE A 741 -5.34 -39.69 -14.44
CA ILE A 741 -4.16 -39.38 -15.26
C ILE A 741 -3.53 -38.06 -14.84
N VAL A 742 -4.34 -37.00 -14.75
CA VAL A 742 -3.81 -35.66 -14.48
C VAL A 742 -3.34 -35.51 -13.03
N SER A 743 -4.08 -36.05 -12.06
CA SER A 743 -3.70 -35.94 -10.64
C SER A 743 -2.41 -36.71 -10.35
N GLU A 744 -2.31 -37.95 -10.83
CA GLU A 744 -1.10 -38.77 -10.62
C GLU A 744 0.12 -38.16 -11.31
N SER A 745 -0.05 -37.65 -12.54
CA SER A 745 1.04 -36.99 -13.28
C SER A 745 1.50 -35.70 -12.58
N SER A 746 0.57 -34.85 -12.12
CA SER A 746 0.90 -33.65 -11.36
C SER A 746 1.64 -33.97 -10.06
N ILE A 747 1.11 -34.90 -9.25
CA ILE A 747 1.68 -35.26 -7.96
C ILE A 747 3.06 -35.91 -8.15
N SER A 748 3.20 -36.78 -9.15
CA SER A 748 4.49 -37.41 -9.49
C SER A 748 5.52 -36.36 -9.91
N LYS A 749 5.12 -35.35 -10.71
CA LYS A 749 6.01 -34.27 -11.14
C LYS A 749 6.46 -33.42 -9.95
N ILE A 750 5.52 -32.96 -9.12
CA ILE A 750 5.83 -32.15 -7.92
C ILE A 750 6.72 -32.93 -6.95
N ALA A 751 6.45 -34.22 -6.74
CA ALA A 751 7.27 -35.07 -5.87
C ALA A 751 8.69 -35.29 -6.41
N THR A 752 8.84 -35.43 -7.74
CA THR A 752 10.16 -35.62 -8.39
C THR A 752 11.04 -34.38 -8.24
N ASP A 753 10.44 -33.19 -8.34
CA ASP A 753 11.15 -31.91 -8.27
C ASP A 753 11.33 -31.41 -6.83
N GLY A 754 10.74 -32.11 -5.84
CA GLY A 754 11.07 -32.02 -4.42
C GLY A 754 10.37 -30.90 -3.63
N SER A 755 9.67 -29.98 -4.30
CA SER A 755 8.91 -28.92 -3.64
C SER A 755 7.72 -28.45 -4.49
N VAL A 756 6.65 -28.05 -3.81
CA VAL A 756 5.50 -27.36 -4.45
C VAL A 756 5.86 -25.98 -4.98
N ASP A 757 6.93 -25.38 -4.46
CA ASP A 757 7.40 -24.04 -4.84
C ASP A 757 8.07 -24.02 -6.21
N GLU A 758 8.54 -25.17 -6.72
CA GLU A 758 9.08 -25.30 -8.07
C GLU A 758 7.98 -25.32 -9.14
N HIS A 759 6.74 -25.69 -8.75
CA HIS A 759 5.59 -25.79 -9.65
C HIS A 759 4.33 -25.17 -9.04
N PRO A 760 4.34 -23.85 -8.75
CA PRO A 760 3.24 -23.20 -8.05
C PRO A 760 1.95 -23.23 -8.87
N GLY A 761 2.01 -22.90 -10.17
CA GLY A 761 0.85 -22.90 -11.07
C GLY A 761 0.19 -24.28 -11.18
N LEU A 762 0.98 -25.35 -11.33
CA LEU A 762 0.49 -26.73 -11.38
C LEU A 762 -0.20 -27.14 -10.07
N THR A 763 0.40 -26.79 -8.93
CA THR A 763 -0.13 -27.11 -7.60
C THR A 763 -1.48 -26.40 -7.37
N ILE A 764 -1.54 -25.10 -7.67
CA ILE A 764 -2.76 -24.28 -7.56
C ILE A 764 -3.87 -24.85 -8.46
N ALA A 765 -3.54 -25.16 -9.72
CA ALA A 765 -4.50 -25.67 -10.68
C ALA A 765 -5.03 -27.06 -10.29
N LEU A 766 -4.18 -27.94 -9.73
CA LEU A 766 -4.60 -29.24 -9.22
C LEU A 766 -5.59 -29.13 -8.06
N PHE A 767 -5.32 -28.24 -7.09
CA PHE A 767 -6.25 -27.98 -5.98
C PHE A 767 -7.61 -27.44 -6.48
N SER A 768 -7.58 -26.52 -7.44
CA SER A 768 -8.79 -25.96 -8.07
C SER A 768 -9.57 -27.03 -8.85
N LEU A 769 -8.88 -27.90 -9.59
CA LEU A 769 -9.45 -29.02 -10.33
C LEU A 769 -10.20 -29.99 -9.42
N VAL A 770 -9.55 -30.43 -8.34
CA VAL A 770 -10.13 -31.40 -7.37
C VAL A 770 -11.34 -30.80 -6.67
N THR A 771 -11.27 -29.52 -6.29
CA THR A 771 -12.39 -28.78 -5.68
C THR A 771 -13.59 -28.70 -6.61
N THR A 772 -13.36 -28.35 -7.88
CA THR A 772 -14.41 -28.23 -8.90
C THR A 772 -15.06 -29.58 -9.16
N CYS A 773 -14.24 -30.64 -9.28
CA CYS A 773 -14.73 -32.01 -9.45
C CYS A 773 -15.58 -32.46 -8.25
N GLY A 774 -15.14 -32.19 -7.01
CA GLY A 774 -15.93 -32.49 -5.81
C GLY A 774 -17.25 -31.72 -5.72
N THR A 775 -17.30 -30.51 -6.28
CA THR A 775 -18.50 -29.66 -6.27
C THR A 775 -19.52 -30.07 -7.32
N HIS A 776 -19.07 -30.29 -8.56
CA HIS A 776 -19.94 -30.56 -9.71
C HIS A 776 -20.20 -32.06 -9.90
N HIS A 777 -19.18 -32.90 -9.77
CA HIS A 777 -19.25 -34.33 -10.03
C HIS A 777 -18.58 -35.17 -8.93
N PRO A 778 -19.13 -35.15 -7.69
CA PRO A 778 -18.53 -35.80 -6.53
C PRO A 778 -18.32 -37.32 -6.72
N SER A 779 -19.16 -37.99 -7.52
CA SER A 779 -19.00 -39.40 -7.86
C SER A 779 -17.69 -39.67 -8.62
N ILE A 780 -17.30 -38.79 -9.54
CA ILE A 780 -16.05 -38.87 -10.31
C ILE A 780 -14.84 -38.74 -9.37
N LEU A 781 -14.89 -37.77 -8.44
CA LEU A 781 -13.80 -37.59 -7.47
C LEU A 781 -13.64 -38.83 -6.58
N VAL A 782 -14.75 -39.40 -6.08
CA VAL A 782 -14.72 -40.62 -5.27
C VAL A 782 -14.16 -41.80 -6.05
N GLN A 783 -14.67 -42.04 -7.27
CA GLN A 783 -14.26 -43.16 -8.10
C GLN A 783 -12.81 -43.07 -8.55
N SER A 784 -12.30 -41.85 -8.76
CA SER A 784 -10.88 -41.63 -9.10
C SER A 784 -9.93 -41.89 -7.93
N ASN A 785 -10.42 -41.88 -6.69
CA ASN A 785 -9.67 -42.07 -5.46
C ASN A 785 -8.45 -41.12 -5.28
N GLN A 786 -8.50 -39.92 -5.87
CA GLN A 786 -7.37 -38.98 -5.86
C GLN A 786 -7.34 -38.04 -4.64
N LEU A 787 -8.44 -37.93 -3.90
CA LEU A 787 -8.57 -36.98 -2.78
C LEU A 787 -7.50 -37.17 -1.69
N GLU A 788 -7.15 -38.42 -1.36
CA GLU A 788 -6.14 -38.72 -0.34
C GLU A 788 -4.74 -38.22 -0.72
N ALA A 789 -4.33 -38.46 -1.97
CA ALA A 789 -3.02 -38.04 -2.46
C ALA A 789 -2.91 -36.51 -2.55
N VAL A 790 -3.99 -35.84 -2.95
CA VAL A 790 -4.08 -34.37 -2.99
C VAL A 790 -4.07 -33.77 -1.58
N LEU A 791 -4.72 -34.39 -0.60
CA LEU A 791 -4.63 -33.97 0.80
C LEU A 791 -3.22 -34.13 1.37
N ALA A 792 -2.52 -35.21 1.01
CA ALA A 792 -1.11 -35.35 1.37
C ALA A 792 -0.27 -34.22 0.76
N LEU A 793 -0.50 -33.86 -0.50
CA LEU A 793 0.15 -32.70 -1.14
C LEU A 793 -0.17 -31.38 -0.41
N ALA A 794 -1.42 -31.15 0.00
CA ALA A 794 -1.82 -29.98 0.78
C ALA A 794 -1.06 -29.88 2.12
N LEU A 795 -0.83 -31.01 2.80
CA LEU A 795 -0.02 -31.04 4.02
C LEU A 795 1.44 -30.62 3.77
N HIS A 796 2.00 -31.02 2.63
CA HIS A 796 3.33 -30.57 2.20
C HIS A 796 3.35 -29.08 1.83
N ALA A 797 2.28 -28.59 1.20
CA ALA A 797 2.16 -27.19 0.76
C ALA A 797 2.12 -26.18 1.92
N PHE A 798 1.84 -26.58 3.17
CA PHE A 798 2.00 -25.71 4.34
C PHE A 798 3.42 -25.25 4.64
N LYS A 799 4.43 -25.84 3.98
CA LYS A 799 5.82 -25.43 4.07
C LYS A 799 6.23 -24.46 2.95
N SER A 800 5.36 -24.25 1.97
CA SER A 800 5.58 -23.37 0.82
C SER A 800 5.87 -21.94 1.27
N GLN A 801 6.87 -21.32 0.66
CA GLN A 801 7.13 -19.88 0.82
C GLN A 801 6.35 -19.04 -0.19
N ASN A 802 5.72 -19.67 -1.19
CA ASN A 802 4.88 -19.00 -2.16
C ASN A 802 3.48 -18.70 -1.56
N PRO A 803 3.08 -17.42 -1.43
CA PRO A 803 1.81 -17.05 -0.81
C PRO A 803 0.60 -17.52 -1.62
N ASP A 804 0.71 -17.67 -2.95
CA ASP A 804 -0.39 -18.09 -3.83
C ASP A 804 -0.67 -19.59 -3.70
N VAL A 805 0.38 -20.41 -3.61
CA VAL A 805 0.27 -21.83 -3.28
C VAL A 805 -0.37 -22.00 -1.91
N GLY A 806 0.07 -21.19 -0.93
CA GLY A 806 -0.50 -21.20 0.40
C GLY A 806 -1.98 -20.79 0.43
N ALA A 807 -2.35 -19.75 -0.30
CA ALA A 807 -3.75 -19.31 -0.44
C ALA A 807 -4.62 -20.40 -1.09
N ALA A 808 -4.17 -21.00 -2.21
CA ALA A 808 -4.90 -22.06 -2.91
C ALA A 808 -5.06 -23.33 -2.06
N THR A 809 -4.03 -23.69 -1.28
CA THR A 809 -4.08 -24.81 -0.32
C THR A 809 -5.17 -24.57 0.73
N LEU A 810 -5.23 -23.36 1.28
CA LEU A 810 -6.24 -22.99 2.28
C LEU A 810 -7.65 -22.95 1.67
N ASP A 811 -7.80 -22.41 0.45
CA ASP A 811 -9.09 -22.36 -0.25
C ASP A 811 -9.62 -23.77 -0.56
N PHE A 812 -8.75 -24.68 -1.02
CA PHE A 812 -9.08 -26.10 -1.19
C PHE A 812 -9.63 -26.74 0.09
N LEU A 813 -9.00 -26.47 1.23
CA LEU A 813 -9.42 -27.04 2.52
C LEU A 813 -10.73 -26.43 3.04
N LEU A 814 -10.97 -25.14 2.79
CA LEU A 814 -12.25 -24.50 3.08
C LEU A 814 -13.38 -25.12 2.26
N GLU A 815 -13.15 -25.32 0.96
CA GLU A 815 -14.14 -25.95 0.10
C GLU A 815 -14.37 -27.41 0.45
N LEU A 816 -13.33 -28.16 0.82
CA LEU A 816 -13.51 -29.53 1.30
C LEU A 816 -14.37 -29.60 2.58
N GLY A 817 -14.15 -28.67 3.51
CA GLY A 817 -14.99 -28.51 4.69
C GLY A 817 -16.44 -28.14 4.34
N SER A 818 -16.62 -27.25 3.36
CA SER A 818 -17.93 -26.86 2.83
C SER A 818 -18.67 -28.06 2.23
N LEU A 819 -18.02 -28.84 1.36
CA LEU A 819 -18.58 -30.05 0.74
C LEU A 819 -19.02 -31.08 1.79
N TYR A 820 -18.18 -31.30 2.82
CA TYR A 820 -18.56 -32.16 3.95
C TYR A 820 -19.78 -31.62 4.71
N GLY A 821 -19.78 -30.31 5.00
CA GLY A 821 -20.84 -29.62 5.74
C GLY A 821 -22.19 -29.54 5.01
N GLN A 822 -22.20 -29.52 3.68
CA GLN A 822 -23.44 -29.50 2.89
C GLN A 822 -24.34 -30.70 3.20
N ILE A 823 -23.77 -31.90 3.32
CA ILE A 823 -24.53 -33.11 3.68
C ILE A 823 -25.12 -32.99 5.09
N LEU A 824 -24.34 -32.49 6.06
CA LEU A 824 -24.80 -32.34 7.45
C LEU A 824 -25.94 -31.31 7.61
N ARG A 825 -25.97 -30.30 6.73
CA ARG A 825 -27.03 -29.26 6.73
C ARG A 825 -28.27 -29.66 5.94
N THR A 826 -28.16 -30.67 5.07
CA THR A 826 -29.26 -31.10 4.22
C THR A 826 -30.20 -32.04 4.99
N PRO A 827 -31.52 -31.77 5.05
CA PRO A 827 -32.47 -32.66 5.69
C PRO A 827 -32.42 -34.08 5.12
N GLU A 828 -32.52 -35.09 5.99
CA GLU A 828 -32.41 -36.51 5.62
C GLU A 828 -33.41 -36.92 4.51
N ALA A 829 -34.60 -36.33 4.48
CA ALA A 829 -35.59 -36.57 3.45
C ALA A 829 -35.11 -36.23 2.03
N LEU A 830 -34.23 -35.23 1.87
CA LEU A 830 -33.71 -34.80 0.57
C LEU A 830 -32.49 -35.64 0.13
N LEU A 831 -31.79 -36.30 1.06
CA LEU A 831 -30.60 -37.11 0.78
C LEU A 831 -30.88 -38.38 -0.04
N HIS A 832 -32.15 -38.76 -0.20
CA HIS A 832 -32.55 -39.97 -0.93
C HIS A 832 -32.59 -39.79 -2.46
N GLY A 833 -32.39 -38.57 -2.97
CA GLY A 833 -32.37 -38.29 -4.41
C GLY A 833 -31.09 -38.80 -5.10
N SER A 834 -31.18 -39.16 -6.38
CA SER A 834 -30.03 -39.59 -7.20
C SER A 834 -28.94 -38.52 -7.29
N GLU A 835 -29.31 -37.24 -7.21
CA GLU A 835 -28.39 -36.09 -7.18
C GLU A 835 -27.45 -36.08 -5.97
N PHE A 836 -27.85 -36.70 -4.86
CA PHE A 836 -27.04 -36.75 -3.62
C PHE A 836 -26.18 -38.01 -3.51
N ALA A 837 -26.38 -39.02 -4.37
CA ALA A 837 -25.66 -40.29 -4.27
C ALA A 837 -24.13 -40.07 -4.30
N GLY A 838 -23.64 -39.27 -5.25
CA GLY A 838 -22.22 -38.92 -5.32
C GLY A 838 -21.74 -38.10 -4.12
N LYS A 839 -22.53 -37.13 -3.65
CA LYS A 839 -22.19 -36.28 -2.49
C LYS A 839 -22.11 -37.09 -1.19
N LEU A 840 -22.99 -38.07 -1.01
CA LEU A 840 -22.96 -38.99 0.13
C LEU A 840 -21.70 -39.85 0.13
N LEU A 841 -21.31 -40.38 -1.04
CA LEU A 841 -20.06 -41.13 -1.18
C LEU A 841 -18.84 -40.25 -0.89
N LEU A 842 -18.83 -39.00 -1.37
CA LEU A 842 -17.74 -38.06 -1.09
C LEU A 842 -17.70 -37.69 0.39
N HIS A 843 -18.84 -37.46 1.02
CA HIS A 843 -18.93 -37.23 2.46
C HIS A 843 -18.36 -38.41 3.26
N GLN A 844 -18.69 -39.65 2.89
CA GLN A 844 -18.12 -40.86 3.49
C GLN A 844 -16.61 -40.93 3.29
N GLN A 845 -16.10 -40.65 2.09
CA GLN A 845 -14.66 -40.64 1.82
C GLN A 845 -13.94 -39.58 2.66
N ILE A 846 -14.45 -38.34 2.72
CA ILE A 846 -13.89 -37.27 3.57
C ILE A 846 -13.93 -37.71 5.03
N GLN A 847 -15.03 -38.29 5.49
CA GLN A 847 -15.17 -38.82 6.85
C GLN A 847 -14.09 -39.87 7.13
N THR A 848 -13.92 -40.88 6.27
CA THR A 848 -12.90 -41.91 6.45
C THR A 848 -11.49 -41.31 6.50
N LEU A 849 -11.15 -40.39 5.60
CA LEU A 849 -9.84 -39.74 5.57
C LEU A 849 -9.58 -38.90 6.83
N PHE A 850 -10.52 -38.02 7.19
CA PHE A 850 -10.33 -37.12 8.33
C PHE A 850 -10.46 -37.86 9.65
N PHE A 851 -11.32 -38.89 9.73
CA PHE A 851 -11.74 -39.47 11.00
C PHE A 851 -11.02 -40.76 11.34
N GLU A 852 -10.93 -41.67 10.38
CA GLU A 852 -10.34 -43.00 10.56
C GLU A 852 -8.83 -42.98 10.28
N LYS A 853 -8.40 -42.23 9.24
CA LYS A 853 -6.98 -42.04 8.92
C LYS A 853 -6.32 -40.84 9.62
N ASP A 854 -7.04 -40.16 10.50
CA ASP A 854 -6.54 -39.07 11.34
C ASP A 854 -5.93 -37.88 10.56
N VAL A 855 -6.31 -37.68 9.29
CA VAL A 855 -5.80 -36.57 8.46
C VAL A 855 -6.10 -35.20 9.09
N GLN A 856 -7.22 -35.08 9.82
CA GLN A 856 -7.59 -33.86 10.53
C GLN A 856 -6.54 -33.45 11.58
N TYR A 857 -5.93 -34.41 12.28
CA TYR A 857 -4.87 -34.13 13.24
C TYR A 857 -3.64 -33.53 12.56
N HIS A 858 -3.17 -34.17 11.48
CA HIS A 858 -2.02 -33.72 10.70
C HIS A 858 -2.26 -32.36 10.06
N LEU A 859 -3.49 -32.10 9.62
CA LEU A 859 -3.90 -30.80 9.10
C LEU A 859 -3.82 -29.70 10.16
N LEU A 860 -4.37 -29.94 11.35
CA LEU A 860 -4.27 -28.99 12.46
C LEU A 860 -2.80 -28.75 12.86
N PHE A 861 -1.99 -29.81 12.93
CA PHE A 861 -0.55 -29.69 13.18
C PHE A 861 0.13 -28.77 12.16
N ALA A 862 -0.12 -28.98 10.87
CA ALA A 862 0.47 -28.20 9.79
C ALA A 862 -0.02 -26.74 9.80
N LEU A 863 -1.32 -26.50 9.99
CA LEU A 863 -1.91 -25.16 10.06
C LEU A 863 -1.36 -24.31 11.21
N PHE A 864 -1.15 -24.91 12.39
CA PHE A 864 -0.58 -24.18 13.51
C PHE A 864 0.89 -23.83 13.29
N ASN A 865 1.66 -24.71 12.65
CA ASN A 865 3.04 -24.40 12.25
C ASN A 865 3.07 -23.31 11.17
N ALA A 866 2.15 -23.36 10.19
CA ALA A 866 1.98 -22.31 9.20
C ALA A 866 1.68 -20.94 9.85
N ALA A 867 0.71 -20.89 10.78
CA ALA A 867 0.36 -19.68 11.55
C ALA A 867 1.54 -19.13 12.39
N ALA A 868 2.44 -20.02 12.81
CA ALA A 868 3.62 -19.68 13.59
C ALA A 868 4.81 -19.15 12.77
N GLY A 869 4.63 -18.97 11.46
CA GLY A 869 5.64 -18.44 10.55
C GLY A 869 6.10 -19.43 9.48
N GLY A 870 5.48 -20.60 9.37
CA GLY A 870 5.69 -21.49 8.21
C GLY A 870 5.13 -20.94 6.90
N MET A 871 4.16 -20.02 6.97
CA MET A 871 3.58 -19.30 5.83
C MET A 871 3.64 -17.77 6.05
N SER A 872 3.42 -17.03 4.96
CA SER A 872 3.35 -15.57 4.97
C SER A 872 2.28 -15.03 5.95
N PRO A 873 2.58 -13.98 6.74
CA PRO A 873 1.66 -13.47 7.77
C PRO A 873 0.35 -12.89 7.21
N ASN A 874 0.30 -12.51 5.92
CA ASN A 874 -0.95 -12.08 5.26
C ASN A 874 -1.99 -13.21 5.13
N LEU A 875 -1.58 -14.48 5.21
CA LEU A 875 -2.47 -15.65 5.17
C LEU A 875 -3.08 -16.01 6.53
N MET A 876 -2.70 -15.33 7.61
CA MET A 876 -3.15 -15.65 8.97
C MET A 876 -4.69 -15.63 9.11
N GLU A 877 -5.37 -14.76 8.37
CA GLU A 877 -6.83 -14.71 8.33
C GLU A 877 -7.43 -15.99 7.72
N LYS A 878 -6.91 -16.45 6.58
CA LYS A 878 -7.35 -17.69 5.93
C LYS A 878 -6.99 -18.92 6.77
N ILE A 879 -5.79 -18.97 7.36
CA ILE A 879 -5.39 -20.06 8.27
C ILE A 879 -6.36 -20.16 9.45
N ALA A 880 -6.69 -19.03 10.08
CA ALA A 880 -7.65 -19.00 11.17
C ALA A 880 -9.03 -19.50 10.73
N GLU A 881 -9.45 -19.17 9.51
CA GLU A 881 -10.73 -19.61 8.96
C GLU A 881 -10.75 -21.12 8.67
N VAL A 882 -9.67 -21.73 8.15
CA VAL A 882 -9.57 -23.19 7.98
C VAL A 882 -9.58 -23.89 9.34
N VAL A 883 -8.81 -23.39 10.31
CA VAL A 883 -8.83 -23.96 11.66
C VAL A 883 -10.24 -23.86 12.27
N ARG A 884 -10.93 -22.73 12.09
CA ARG A 884 -12.31 -22.54 12.55
C ARG A 884 -13.30 -23.48 11.84
N SER A 885 -13.13 -23.69 10.53
CA SER A 885 -13.98 -24.56 9.74
C SER A 885 -13.97 -25.99 10.28
N CYS A 886 -12.87 -26.44 10.90
CA CYS A 886 -12.83 -27.73 11.58
C CYS A 886 -13.87 -27.88 12.70
N TRP A 887 -14.12 -26.83 13.48
CA TRP A 887 -15.18 -26.85 14.51
C TRP A 887 -16.56 -26.83 13.89
N VAL A 888 -16.74 -26.03 12.84
CA VAL A 888 -18.04 -25.82 12.19
C VAL A 888 -18.50 -27.07 11.45
N TYR A 889 -17.59 -27.74 10.74
CA TYR A 889 -17.93 -28.84 9.83
C TYR A 889 -17.67 -30.23 10.41
N PHE A 890 -16.54 -30.44 11.10
CA PHE A 890 -16.16 -31.78 11.62
C PHE A 890 -16.56 -32.01 13.09
N GLY A 891 -17.26 -31.05 13.68
CA GLY A 891 -17.79 -31.14 15.04
C GLY A 891 -16.85 -30.58 16.11
N ARG A 892 -17.46 -29.87 17.07
CA ARG A 892 -16.75 -29.19 18.17
C ARG A 892 -16.00 -30.15 19.08
N GLN A 893 -16.65 -31.22 19.55
CA GLN A 893 -16.04 -32.14 20.53
C GLN A 893 -14.77 -32.80 19.97
N ARG A 894 -14.80 -33.23 18.71
CA ARG A 894 -13.66 -33.84 18.03
C ARG A 894 -12.52 -32.83 17.85
N SER A 895 -12.83 -31.64 17.34
CA SER A 895 -11.82 -30.59 17.15
C SER A 895 -11.15 -30.20 18.47
N GLU A 896 -11.91 -30.08 19.57
CA GLU A 896 -11.34 -29.83 20.89
C GLU A 896 -10.40 -30.96 21.35
N GLU A 897 -10.78 -32.22 21.14
CA GLU A 897 -9.95 -33.36 21.49
C GLU A 897 -8.63 -33.39 20.70
N LEU A 898 -8.69 -33.15 19.39
CA LEU A 898 -7.50 -33.09 18.55
C LEU A 898 -6.57 -31.94 18.94
N ILE A 899 -7.10 -30.79 19.35
CA ILE A 899 -6.28 -29.67 19.82
C ILE A 899 -5.65 -29.98 21.18
N ARG A 900 -6.37 -30.63 22.10
CA ARG A 900 -5.77 -31.11 23.37
C ARG A 900 -4.62 -32.09 23.10
N ARG A 901 -4.83 -33.03 22.18
CA ARG A 901 -3.80 -33.97 21.73
C ARG A 901 -2.61 -33.24 21.11
N LEU A 902 -2.86 -32.29 20.20
CA LEU A 902 -1.82 -31.49 19.53
C LEU A 902 -0.98 -30.70 20.54
N LEU A 903 -1.62 -30.03 21.50
CA LEU A 903 -0.95 -29.25 22.53
C LEU A 903 -0.15 -30.12 23.52
N SER A 904 -0.44 -31.43 23.57
CA SER A 904 0.25 -32.41 24.40
C SER A 904 1.36 -33.16 23.64
N ASP A 905 1.42 -33.04 22.32
CA ASP A 905 2.41 -33.71 21.47
C ASP A 905 3.77 -32.99 21.58
N SER A 906 4.79 -33.70 22.03
CA SER A 906 6.16 -33.17 22.16
C SER A 906 6.78 -32.77 20.82
N ASN A 907 6.32 -33.34 19.70
CA ASN A 907 6.79 -32.98 18.36
C ASN A 907 6.15 -31.68 17.86
N PHE A 908 5.05 -31.25 18.46
CA PHE A 908 4.44 -29.96 18.16
C PHE A 908 5.15 -28.89 18.98
N LEU A 909 5.84 -27.96 18.33
CA LEU A 909 6.60 -26.91 19.03
C LEU A 909 5.71 -26.01 19.91
N GLY A 910 4.42 -25.87 19.60
CA GLY A 910 3.46 -25.18 20.46
C GLY A 910 3.23 -25.85 21.83
N SER A 911 3.65 -27.11 22.01
CA SER A 911 3.66 -27.77 23.33
C SER A 911 4.67 -27.13 24.31
N GLN A 912 5.68 -26.41 23.80
CA GLN A 912 6.67 -25.68 24.59
C GLN A 912 6.12 -24.36 25.14
N VAL A 913 4.93 -23.92 24.69
CA VAL A 913 4.23 -22.78 25.28
C VAL A 913 3.80 -23.14 26.71
N SER A 914 3.91 -22.19 27.64
CA SER A 914 3.58 -22.42 29.05
C SER A 914 2.21 -23.09 29.21
N GLU A 915 2.10 -24.05 30.14
CA GLU A 915 0.86 -24.79 30.41
C GLU A 915 -0.33 -23.85 30.67
N ARG A 916 -0.08 -22.75 31.38
CA ARG A 916 -1.07 -21.68 31.60
C ARG A 916 -1.60 -21.11 30.28
N ALA A 917 -0.72 -20.69 29.38
CA ALA A 917 -1.13 -20.12 28.10
C ALA A 917 -1.81 -21.16 27.18
N ARG A 918 -1.39 -22.43 27.21
CA ARG A 918 -2.10 -23.53 26.53
C ARG A 918 -3.52 -23.73 27.07
N THR A 919 -3.68 -23.70 28.40
CA THR A 919 -4.98 -23.83 29.07
C THR A 919 -5.89 -22.64 28.78
N GLU A 920 -5.36 -21.41 28.87
CA GLU A 920 -6.09 -20.20 28.51
C GLU A 920 -6.54 -20.24 27.04
N PHE A 921 -5.65 -20.61 26.12
CA PHE A 921 -5.97 -20.77 24.71
C PHE A 921 -7.12 -21.76 24.49
N LEU A 922 -7.02 -22.97 25.04
CA LEU A 922 -8.08 -23.99 24.96
C LEU A 922 -9.42 -23.48 25.50
N ASN A 923 -9.39 -22.81 26.66
CA ASN A 923 -10.59 -22.27 27.30
C ASN A 923 -11.27 -21.21 26.43
N TYR A 924 -10.51 -20.36 25.75
CA TYR A 924 -11.07 -19.29 24.90
C TYR A 924 -11.51 -19.78 23.52
N ILE A 925 -10.65 -20.54 22.82
CA ILE A 925 -10.90 -20.94 21.43
C ILE A 925 -12.10 -21.88 21.31
N SER A 926 -12.34 -22.69 22.35
CA SER A 926 -13.41 -23.69 22.39
C SER A 926 -14.78 -23.10 22.73
N THR A 927 -14.89 -21.82 23.11
CA THR A 927 -16.20 -21.23 23.46
C THR A 927 -17.09 -21.06 22.20
N PRO A 928 -18.41 -21.31 22.28
CA PRO A 928 -19.32 -21.09 21.14
C PRO A 928 -19.20 -19.68 20.56
N THR A 929 -19.15 -18.67 21.43
CA THR A 929 -18.99 -17.27 21.04
C THR A 929 -17.70 -16.97 20.27
N CYS A 930 -16.65 -17.75 20.49
CA CYS A 930 -15.38 -17.61 19.76
C CYS A 930 -15.49 -18.27 18.39
N VAL A 931 -15.99 -19.51 18.33
CA VAL A 931 -16.17 -20.28 17.08
C VAL A 931 -17.12 -19.60 16.10
N GLU A 932 -18.20 -18.99 16.61
CA GLU A 932 -19.19 -18.27 15.82
C GLU A 932 -18.69 -16.90 15.31
N ASN A 933 -17.64 -16.34 15.93
CA ASN A 933 -17.11 -15.02 15.58
C ASN A 933 -15.69 -15.14 14.99
N SER A 934 -15.58 -15.10 13.66
CA SER A 934 -14.31 -15.25 12.93
C SER A 934 -13.22 -14.28 13.40
N ARG A 935 -13.58 -13.01 13.67
CA ARG A 935 -12.63 -12.00 14.18
C ARG A 935 -12.10 -12.35 15.57
N LYS A 936 -12.96 -12.83 16.47
CA LYS A 936 -12.57 -13.27 17.82
C LYS A 936 -11.71 -14.53 17.75
N PHE A 937 -12.11 -15.51 16.96
CA PHE A 937 -11.34 -16.73 16.71
C PHE A 937 -9.93 -16.43 16.23
N ARG A 938 -9.81 -15.60 15.19
CA ARG A 938 -8.53 -15.14 14.63
C ARG A 938 -7.67 -14.47 15.69
N ARG A 939 -8.23 -13.58 16.50
CA ARG A 939 -7.47 -12.90 17.57
C ARG A 939 -6.92 -13.89 18.60
N VAL A 940 -7.73 -14.85 19.03
CA VAL A 940 -7.31 -15.88 20.00
C VAL A 940 -6.21 -16.77 19.41
N LEU A 941 -6.38 -17.23 18.16
CA LEU A 941 -5.37 -18.04 17.47
C LEU A 941 -4.06 -17.25 17.28
N ASN A 942 -4.13 -16.01 16.78
CA ASN A 942 -2.95 -15.18 16.57
C ASN A 942 -2.20 -14.90 17.88
N THR A 943 -2.92 -14.62 18.97
CA THR A 943 -2.31 -14.41 20.29
C THR A 943 -1.52 -15.64 20.74
N PHE A 944 -2.07 -16.84 20.55
CA PHE A 944 -1.37 -18.08 20.86
C PHE A 944 -0.15 -18.31 19.96
N CYS A 945 -0.29 -18.10 18.64
CA CYS A 945 0.81 -18.19 17.68
C CYS A 945 1.93 -17.16 17.94
N ASP A 946 1.61 -15.98 18.49
CA ASP A 946 2.62 -14.99 18.90
C ASP A 946 3.43 -15.47 20.11
N HIS A 947 2.80 -16.13 21.09
CA HIS A 947 3.52 -16.79 22.17
C HIS A 947 4.43 -17.90 21.64
N PHE A 948 3.94 -18.66 20.67
CA PHE A 948 4.68 -19.71 20.02
C PHE A 948 5.91 -19.16 19.26
N LYS A 949 5.76 -18.10 18.46
CA LYS A 949 6.86 -17.39 17.76
C LYS A 949 7.95 -16.87 18.69
N ARG A 950 7.57 -16.27 19.82
CA ARG A 950 8.52 -15.75 20.82
C ARG A 950 9.38 -16.83 21.43
N ASN A 951 8.84 -18.04 21.63
CA ASN A 951 9.61 -19.15 22.15
C ASN A 951 10.64 -19.66 21.12
N LEU A 952 10.28 -19.68 19.83
CA LEU A 952 11.20 -20.06 18.75
C LEU A 952 12.38 -19.08 18.61
N THR A 953 12.13 -17.78 18.73
CA THR A 953 13.21 -16.79 18.68
C THR A 953 14.11 -16.84 19.91
N ASN A 954 13.57 -17.23 21.07
CA ASN A 954 14.37 -17.44 22.28
C ASN A 954 15.23 -18.70 22.20
N SER A 955 14.75 -19.79 21.58
CA SER A 955 15.53 -21.02 21.41
C SER A 955 16.62 -20.90 20.33
N ALA A 956 16.34 -20.21 19.22
CA ALA A 956 17.30 -20.02 18.13
C ALA A 956 18.52 -19.16 18.53
N ASN A 957 18.40 -18.32 19.55
CA ASN A 957 19.52 -17.55 20.11
C ASN A 957 20.38 -18.37 21.11
N GLY A 958 19.97 -19.61 21.45
CA GLY A 958 20.63 -20.46 22.44
C GLY A 958 21.62 -21.47 21.86
N ASP A 959 21.31 -22.07 20.71
CA ASP A 959 22.20 -22.94 19.92
C ASP A 959 21.53 -23.14 18.55
N ALA A 960 22.28 -23.00 17.45
CA ALA A 960 21.73 -23.13 16.10
C ALA A 960 21.41 -24.60 15.79
N ILE A 961 20.14 -24.99 15.90
CA ILE A 961 19.61 -26.27 15.40
C ILE A 961 19.18 -26.06 13.94
N PRO A 962 19.62 -26.90 12.99
CA PRO A 962 19.14 -26.82 11.61
C PRO A 962 17.69 -27.35 11.54
N LEU A 963 16.81 -26.56 10.91
CA LEU A 963 15.46 -26.97 10.50
C LEU A 963 15.50 -27.80 9.21
#